data_AF-A0A2E3FR70-F1
#
_entry.id   AF-A0A2E3FR70-F1
#
_cell.length_a   1.000
_cell.length_b   1.000
_cell.length_c   1.000
_cell.angle_alpha   90.00
_cell.angle_beta   90.00
_cell.angle_gamma   90.00
#
_symmetry.space_group_name_H-M   'P 1'
#
loop_
_entity.id
_entity.type
_entity.pdbx_description
1 polymer ?
#
loop_
_entity_poly.entity_id
_entity_poly.type
_entity_poly.pdbx_seq_one_letter_code
_entity_poly.pdbx_strand_id
1 'polypeptide(L)'
;MSLIQVPTDVELSEENVLLKADSEPEFLIQAGGSTGHENGSFIDSTPTGWIVSGNTRNNMNFGAFQLQATSIYNNNNDADSYVAAINDQGDWEWALMPDASQGLTLVQAMGTSMTGDAYIGGLIFGTVTFGNTPNSPTLTAQNGYGDGFVAKVDAMGQWVWATQFTTPSNNASNNSIVTGLYESITGSVIVSGTHKGQTDFGGITKTSADNEFFLVDLDMGSGALNWVSTAGGIGNDNSGGVVTDSIGNIWQVGRTSGTFSANGKSHQAISSADTVIVKWSPQGVVQNIIGLSGAASDINLPEDVIITSSDDIVVSGVFTGSLNAGGQNTLSDKGNGDAYVAKILKTGSTDWVVSAGSSSALERAYSVAESSTGSIVVGGMISTLTDFGIHTIDTTGSLDLYMAQLDSSGSWEWVENLGSVNLDLFADLAINMSDIPAAFGSFQGTINKGTSSVTSSGGLDLVVWSLDPVNNEDKDNDGVNDLTDNCPNTNNPLQIDSDLDGDGDECDYDDDNDGITDNSGDDCPRGGAWNWTSDSTTDFDNDGCKDSSEDNDDDNDGIEDDTDSCLSTYSPPRNWWTSDSSNDIDQDGCRDADEDMDDDGDGFDDAADDCSKEAGSSTLGTYQGCVDSDDDGWADLEDTCPNEFGNSSMAGTLACPDSDGDGWANFEDDLPNDSTQWVDTDGDGYGDNPNGNTPDSCLDISGNSVLDRYGCPDPDNDGYSSTDDSWSVSDGADAFPTDETQWSDWDEDGFGDNYGNISWVDRSQNWPGEYYQYARDQDACPTLPGNSWQEDILGCPDGDGDGWADFMDAFPADANEYRDSDGDGIADGYDDCIEVAGNSTEDVLGCPDYDGDGWGDPEIGSDWRPLDPTQWSDSDGDGYGDNPQGTTPDSCLTEAGQSFRGAILGCIDSDGDGWADSLDKFPNDNTQWNDTDGDGFGDNPDGLNADECPEIAGIEKENGCEKVITESASSVLKYGGIAVGVILITIISLLLISKFRNSKSGDDWIEKSALPPIPNMNAKLTSADSLMAQSSASIYESQLSTPVQYPDLANLAGNQQVVSQPTVVQQWTDANGNTWRSMSDGSTLWWNGSDWQRAG
;
A
#
# COMPACT_ATOMS: atom_id res chain seq x y z
N MET A 1 6.15 -14.97 -46.02
CA MET A 1 5.95 -15.38 -44.62
C MET A 1 4.45 -15.26 -44.33
N SER A 2 3.96 -15.69 -43.16
CA SER A 2 2.57 -15.37 -42.78
C SER A 2 2.57 -13.97 -42.22
N LEU A 3 1.75 -13.08 -42.77
CA LEU A 3 1.30 -11.92 -42.04
C LEU A 3 0.43 -12.45 -40.89
N ILE A 4 0.71 -12.01 -39.67
CA ILE A 4 -0.26 -12.03 -38.58
C ILE A 4 -0.80 -10.60 -38.60
N GLN A 5 -2.11 -10.46 -38.81
CA GLN A 5 -2.75 -9.18 -38.50
C GLN A 5 -3.15 -9.22 -37.03
N VAL A 6 -2.69 -8.23 -36.29
CA VAL A 6 -3.23 -7.90 -34.97
C VAL A 6 -4.65 -7.35 -35.20
N PRO A 7 -5.68 -7.81 -34.49
CA PRO A 7 -7.01 -7.22 -34.58
C PRO A 7 -7.03 -5.84 -33.92
N THR A 8 -7.54 -4.83 -34.62
CA THR A 8 -7.73 -3.45 -34.13
C THR A 8 -8.95 -3.30 -33.20
N ASP A 9 -9.20 -4.30 -32.36
CA ASP A 9 -10.31 -4.36 -31.41
C ASP A 9 -9.93 -5.35 -30.28
N VAL A 10 -9.14 -4.87 -29.31
CA VAL A 10 -9.06 -5.49 -27.99
C VAL A 10 -9.94 -4.66 -27.05
N GLU A 11 -11.26 -4.85 -27.13
CA GLU A 11 -12.14 -4.50 -26.02
C GLU A 11 -11.68 -5.33 -24.81
N LEU A 12 -10.93 -4.70 -23.91
CA LEU A 12 -10.58 -5.27 -22.62
C LEU A 12 -11.86 -5.38 -21.79
N SER A 13 -12.32 -6.61 -21.58
CA SER A 13 -13.26 -6.87 -20.50
C SER A 13 -12.62 -6.51 -19.16
N GLU A 14 -13.34 -5.76 -18.33
CA GLU A 14 -12.98 -5.29 -16.96
C GLU A 14 -12.56 -6.42 -15.97
N GLU A 15 -12.49 -7.68 -16.40
CA GLU A 15 -12.25 -8.87 -15.56
C GLU A 15 -10.76 -9.20 -15.33
N ASN A 16 -9.81 -8.49 -15.96
CA ASN A 16 -8.39 -8.92 -16.01
C ASN A 16 -7.33 -7.94 -15.47
N VAL A 17 -7.68 -6.77 -14.92
CA VAL A 17 -6.77 -6.02 -14.02
C VAL A 17 -6.80 -6.70 -12.65
N LEU A 18 -6.21 -7.90 -12.59
CA LEU A 18 -6.02 -8.65 -11.36
C LEU A 18 -4.55 -8.56 -10.98
N LEU A 19 -4.24 -7.53 -10.17
CA LEU A 19 -2.96 -7.30 -9.49
C LEU A 19 -2.58 -8.51 -8.61
N LYS A 20 -2.09 -9.57 -9.25
CA LYS A 20 -1.81 -10.88 -8.67
C LYS A 20 -0.45 -11.36 -9.16
N ALA A 21 0.51 -11.34 -8.24
CA ALA A 21 1.73 -12.10 -8.39
C ALA A 21 1.42 -13.60 -8.61
N ASP A 22 2.07 -14.21 -9.61
CA ASP A 22 2.02 -15.65 -9.89
C ASP A 22 3.41 -16.17 -10.30
N SER A 23 4.41 -15.95 -9.45
CA SER A 23 5.79 -16.35 -9.73
C SER A 23 5.96 -17.87 -9.90
N GLU A 24 6.96 -18.26 -10.70
CA GLU A 24 7.48 -19.63 -10.66
C GLU A 24 8.19 -19.87 -9.31
N PRO A 25 7.92 -20.98 -8.61
CA PRO A 25 8.52 -21.22 -7.32
C PRO A 25 10.00 -21.64 -7.46
N GLU A 26 10.88 -21.01 -6.69
CA GLU A 26 12.29 -21.41 -6.52
C GLU A 26 12.42 -22.90 -6.20
N PHE A 27 11.56 -23.38 -5.29
CA PHE A 27 11.23 -24.79 -5.21
C PHE A 27 9.82 -25.04 -4.64
N LEU A 28 9.17 -26.07 -5.16
CA LEU A 28 7.92 -26.62 -4.64
C LEU A 28 8.10 -28.12 -4.37
N ILE A 29 8.21 -28.48 -3.09
CA ILE A 29 8.52 -29.85 -2.66
C ILE A 29 7.46 -30.41 -1.70
N GLN A 30 7.39 -31.73 -1.62
CA GLN A 30 6.49 -32.43 -0.70
C GLN A 30 7.18 -33.57 0.07
N ALA A 31 6.63 -33.89 1.23
CA ALA A 31 7.00 -35.08 2.02
C ALA A 31 5.76 -35.68 2.69
N GLY A 32 5.69 -37.01 2.82
CA GLY A 32 4.42 -37.61 3.18
C GLY A 32 4.31 -39.13 3.16
N GLY A 33 3.07 -39.60 3.32
CA GLY A 33 2.71 -41.01 3.45
C GLY A 33 1.73 -41.49 2.38
N SER A 34 1.73 -42.78 2.06
CA SER A 34 0.72 -43.36 1.14
C SER A 34 -0.68 -43.47 1.77
N THR A 35 -0.81 -43.11 3.05
CA THR A 35 -2.03 -43.18 3.86
C THR A 35 -1.81 -42.31 5.10
N GLY A 36 -2.42 -41.14 5.19
CA GLY A 36 -2.25 -40.37 6.42
C GLY A 36 -2.97 -39.02 6.55
N HIS A 37 -2.36 -38.21 7.41
CA HIS A 37 -2.75 -36.88 7.86
C HIS A 37 -1.52 -36.33 8.61
N GLU A 38 -0.60 -35.79 7.84
CA GLU A 38 0.70 -35.34 8.27
C GLU A 38 0.64 -33.81 8.39
N ASN A 39 0.84 -33.27 9.59
CA ASN A 39 0.72 -31.84 9.85
C ASN A 39 2.10 -31.17 9.83
N GLY A 40 2.27 -30.13 9.02
CA GLY A 40 3.28 -29.11 9.25
C GLY A 40 3.02 -28.41 10.58
N SER A 41 4.05 -27.78 11.15
CA SER A 41 3.88 -26.95 12.35
C SER A 41 4.85 -25.77 12.38
N PHE A 42 6.12 -25.97 12.04
CA PHE A 42 7.12 -24.90 12.02
C PHE A 42 8.14 -25.07 10.89
N ILE A 43 8.63 -23.96 10.34
CA ILE A 43 9.81 -23.87 9.46
C ILE A 43 10.72 -22.75 9.99
N ASP A 44 12.02 -22.96 9.93
CA ASP A 44 13.00 -21.93 10.33
C ASP A 44 14.25 -22.06 9.45
N SER A 45 14.92 -20.93 9.20
CA SER A 45 16.05 -20.86 8.28
C SER A 45 17.38 -21.08 9.00
N THR A 46 18.38 -21.56 8.27
CA THR A 46 19.72 -21.82 8.76
C THR A 46 20.74 -21.41 7.70
N PRO A 47 22.03 -21.25 8.04
CA PRO A 47 23.06 -20.94 7.05
C PRO A 47 23.32 -21.99 5.96
N THR A 48 22.51 -23.06 5.88
CA THR A 48 22.64 -24.19 4.96
C THR A 48 21.31 -24.65 4.35
N GLY A 49 20.22 -23.89 4.54
CA GLY A 49 18.86 -24.26 4.15
C GLY A 49 17.88 -24.16 5.31
N TRP A 50 16.92 -25.08 5.38
CA TRP A 50 15.72 -24.97 6.19
C TRP A 50 15.57 -26.17 7.14
N ILE A 51 15.05 -25.92 8.35
CA ILE A 51 14.57 -26.97 9.25
C ILE A 51 13.04 -26.89 9.30
N VAL A 52 12.37 -28.05 9.17
CA VAL A 52 10.92 -28.18 9.37
C VAL A 52 10.60 -29.14 10.50
N SER A 53 9.53 -28.86 11.24
CA SER A 53 9.02 -29.77 12.27
C SER A 53 7.49 -29.82 12.33
N GLY A 54 6.98 -30.89 12.94
CA GLY A 54 5.55 -31.02 13.15
C GLY A 54 5.15 -32.33 13.80
N ASN A 55 3.87 -32.68 13.63
CA ASN A 55 3.21 -33.77 14.34
C ASN A 55 2.54 -34.74 13.36
N THR A 56 2.60 -36.05 13.66
CA THR A 56 2.05 -37.09 12.79
C THR A 56 1.50 -38.28 13.58
N ARG A 57 0.57 -39.01 12.96
CA ARG A 57 0.13 -40.34 13.41
C ARG A 57 0.56 -41.48 12.49
N ASN A 58 1.25 -41.20 11.38
CA ASN A 58 1.61 -42.18 10.36
C ASN A 58 3.11 -42.17 10.04
N ASN A 59 3.52 -43.15 9.25
CA ASN A 59 4.88 -43.24 8.73
C ASN A 59 5.09 -42.22 7.61
N MET A 60 6.13 -41.39 7.73
CA MET A 60 6.42 -40.33 6.75
C MET A 60 7.67 -40.64 5.93
N ASN A 61 7.72 -40.13 4.69
CA ASN A 61 8.86 -40.25 3.80
C ASN A 61 9.34 -38.85 3.39
N PHE A 62 10.61 -38.56 3.67
CA PHE A 62 11.32 -37.35 3.27
C PHE A 62 12.40 -37.76 2.26
N GLY A 63 12.04 -37.80 0.96
CA GLY A 63 12.91 -38.31 -0.09
C GLY A 63 13.43 -39.74 0.19
N ALA A 64 14.70 -39.85 0.58
CA ALA A 64 15.35 -41.13 0.93
C ALA A 64 15.15 -41.57 2.41
N PHE A 65 14.68 -40.69 3.28
CA PHE A 65 14.51 -40.94 4.72
C PHE A 65 13.09 -41.42 5.02
N GLN A 66 12.98 -42.47 5.84
CA GLN A 66 11.70 -43.05 6.24
C GLN A 66 11.56 -43.05 7.76
N LEU A 67 10.55 -42.34 8.26
CA LEU A 67 10.20 -42.30 9.68
C LEU A 67 9.08 -43.30 9.98
N GLN A 68 9.01 -43.77 11.23
CA GLN A 68 8.03 -44.75 11.68
C GLN A 68 7.37 -44.26 12.96
N ALA A 69 6.11 -43.81 12.87
CA ALA A 69 5.38 -43.32 14.05
C ALA A 69 5.22 -44.46 15.08
N THR A 70 5.64 -44.20 16.31
CA THR A 70 5.82 -45.21 17.37
C THR A 70 4.75 -45.18 18.45
N SER A 71 4.07 -44.05 18.63
CA SER A 71 3.14 -43.82 19.73
C SER A 71 1.93 -44.76 19.70
N ILE A 72 1.59 -45.26 20.89
CA ILE A 72 0.36 -46.04 21.11
C ILE A 72 -0.92 -45.20 20.97
N TYR A 73 -0.79 -43.86 20.94
CA TYR A 73 -1.91 -42.91 20.88
C TYR A 73 -2.30 -42.49 19.45
N ASN A 74 -1.51 -42.86 18.43
CA ASN A 74 -1.74 -42.60 16.99
C ASN A 74 -3.09 -43.08 16.42
N ASN A 75 -3.86 -43.85 17.18
CA ASN A 75 -5.19 -44.27 16.77
C ASN A 75 -6.22 -43.12 16.73
N ASN A 76 -5.98 -42.00 17.45
CA ASN A 76 -6.90 -40.85 17.47
C ASN A 76 -6.20 -39.48 17.47
N ASN A 77 -4.89 -39.41 17.76
CA ASN A 77 -4.13 -38.17 17.90
C ASN A 77 -2.88 -38.24 17.03
N ASP A 78 -2.36 -37.09 16.58
CA ASP A 78 -1.06 -37.01 15.88
C ASP A 78 0.04 -36.94 16.96
N ALA A 79 0.51 -38.11 17.41
CA ALA A 79 1.13 -38.31 18.72
C ALA A 79 2.64 -38.64 18.69
N ASP A 80 3.26 -38.71 17.51
CA ASP A 80 4.71 -38.61 17.35
C ASP A 80 5.06 -37.28 16.68
N SER A 81 6.17 -36.66 17.09
CA SER A 81 6.73 -35.50 16.40
C SER A 81 7.84 -35.89 15.43
N TYR A 82 8.18 -34.99 14.51
CA TYR A 82 9.30 -35.14 13.59
C TYR A 82 10.06 -33.82 13.44
N VAL A 83 11.32 -33.93 13.00
CA VAL A 83 12.16 -32.82 12.53
C VAL A 83 12.89 -33.28 11.27
N ALA A 84 13.01 -32.43 10.27
CA ALA A 84 13.75 -32.70 9.04
C ALA A 84 14.48 -31.45 8.54
N ALA A 85 15.57 -31.65 7.79
CA ALA A 85 16.34 -30.60 7.16
C ALA A 85 16.24 -30.68 5.63
N ILE A 86 16.24 -29.52 5.00
CA ILE A 86 16.17 -29.28 3.56
C ILE A 86 17.33 -28.34 3.24
N ASN A 87 18.06 -28.54 2.15
CA ASN A 87 19.06 -27.55 1.70
C ASN A 87 18.41 -26.44 0.85
N ASP A 88 19.20 -25.43 0.46
CA ASP A 88 18.73 -24.33 -0.42
C ASP A 88 18.32 -24.76 -1.84
N GLN A 89 18.37 -26.05 -2.18
CA GLN A 89 17.91 -26.61 -3.46
C GLN A 89 16.64 -27.48 -3.32
N GLY A 90 16.02 -27.49 -2.13
CA GLY A 90 14.83 -28.32 -1.86
C GLY A 90 15.14 -29.82 -1.65
N ASP A 91 16.40 -30.24 -1.57
CA ASP A 91 16.77 -31.63 -1.27
C ASP A 91 16.74 -31.90 0.24
N TRP A 92 16.05 -32.96 0.65
CA TRP A 92 16.04 -33.45 2.03
C TRP A 92 17.43 -33.97 2.45
N GLU A 93 18.02 -33.37 3.49
CA GLU A 93 19.35 -33.75 4.00
C GLU A 93 19.30 -34.83 5.09
N TRP A 94 18.34 -34.71 6.02
CA TRP A 94 18.08 -35.68 7.07
C TRP A 94 16.65 -35.54 7.61
N ALA A 95 16.14 -36.61 8.23
CA ALA A 95 14.87 -36.57 8.96
C ALA A 95 14.92 -37.51 10.17
N LEU A 96 14.26 -37.12 11.26
CA LEU A 96 14.31 -37.80 12.56
C LEU A 96 13.04 -37.62 13.40
N MET A 97 12.87 -38.52 14.37
CA MET A 97 11.70 -38.64 15.24
C MET A 97 12.14 -39.27 16.58
N PRO A 98 11.54 -38.89 17.72
CA PRO A 98 11.77 -39.56 19.00
C PRO A 98 10.99 -40.89 19.11
N ASP A 99 11.48 -41.83 19.91
CA ASP A 99 10.74 -43.04 20.28
C ASP A 99 9.71 -42.71 21.37
N ALA A 100 8.46 -42.49 20.95
CA ALA A 100 7.29 -42.27 21.78
C ALA A 100 6.49 -43.57 22.03
N SER A 101 7.06 -44.77 21.86
CA SER A 101 6.34 -46.04 22.02
C SER A 101 5.75 -46.31 23.42
N GLN A 102 6.10 -45.49 24.43
CA GLN A 102 5.54 -45.51 25.78
C GLN A 102 4.96 -44.12 26.20
N GLY A 103 4.66 -43.25 25.24
CA GLY A 103 4.25 -41.87 25.48
C GLY A 103 3.65 -41.20 24.24
N LEU A 104 3.66 -39.87 24.21
CA LEU A 104 3.43 -39.05 23.02
C LEU A 104 4.17 -37.71 23.15
N THR A 105 4.44 -37.08 22.01
CA THR A 105 5.02 -35.74 21.89
C THR A 105 4.18 -34.89 20.97
N LEU A 106 3.95 -33.64 21.34
CA LEU A 106 3.38 -32.60 20.47
C LEU A 106 4.38 -31.44 20.42
N VAL A 107 4.87 -31.11 19.23
CA VAL A 107 5.67 -29.89 19.00
C VAL A 107 4.73 -28.69 18.86
N GLN A 108 5.06 -27.61 19.56
CA GLN A 108 4.33 -26.33 19.62
C GLN A 108 5.27 -25.11 19.64
N ALA A 109 6.58 -25.33 19.45
CA ALA A 109 7.57 -24.30 19.20
C ALA A 109 8.78 -24.92 18.51
N MET A 110 9.42 -24.15 17.62
CA MET A 110 10.74 -24.45 17.08
C MET A 110 11.60 -23.18 17.14
N GLY A 111 12.91 -23.36 17.02
CA GLY A 111 13.85 -22.30 16.70
C GLY A 111 15.21 -22.94 16.41
N THR A 112 16.04 -22.29 15.61
CA THR A 112 17.35 -22.82 15.17
C THR A 112 18.51 -22.02 15.78
N SER A 113 19.73 -22.25 15.27
CA SER A 113 20.91 -21.47 15.59
C SER A 113 21.70 -21.12 14.32
N MET A 114 22.55 -20.10 14.43
CA MET A 114 23.58 -19.80 13.42
C MET A 114 24.60 -20.93 13.20
N THR A 115 24.54 -22.03 13.96
CA THR A 115 25.36 -23.23 13.72
C THR A 115 24.60 -24.36 13.01
N GLY A 116 23.33 -24.13 12.64
CA GLY A 116 22.43 -25.13 12.05
C GLY A 116 21.85 -26.14 13.05
N ASP A 117 21.97 -25.89 14.36
CA ASP A 117 21.30 -26.72 15.35
C ASP A 117 19.81 -26.35 15.43
N ALA A 118 18.96 -27.30 15.82
CA ALA A 118 17.52 -27.07 15.97
C ALA A 118 17.03 -27.40 17.38
N TYR A 119 16.15 -26.55 17.91
CA TYR A 119 15.46 -26.73 19.17
C TYR A 119 13.98 -26.94 18.90
N ILE A 120 13.40 -28.02 19.43
CA ILE A 120 11.95 -28.22 19.43
C ILE A 120 11.40 -28.18 20.85
N GLY A 121 10.21 -27.60 21.00
CA GLY A 121 9.50 -27.48 22.25
C GLY A 121 8.02 -27.84 22.11
N GLY A 122 7.39 -28.12 23.24
CA GLY A 122 5.94 -28.35 23.30
C GLY A 122 5.56 -29.23 24.48
N LEU A 123 4.69 -30.21 24.23
CA LEU A 123 4.09 -31.09 25.24
C LEU A 123 4.58 -32.54 25.14
N ILE A 124 4.83 -33.16 26.31
CA ILE A 124 5.17 -34.58 26.45
C ILE A 124 4.25 -35.29 27.44
N PHE A 125 3.87 -36.53 27.12
CA PHE A 125 3.13 -37.44 28.01
C PHE A 125 3.82 -38.81 28.03
N GLY A 126 3.80 -39.50 29.18
CA GLY A 126 4.41 -40.82 29.31
C GLY A 126 5.93 -40.78 29.19
N THR A 127 6.55 -41.83 28.67
CA THR A 127 8.01 -41.92 28.48
C THR A 127 8.36 -41.84 26.99
N VAL A 128 9.27 -40.93 26.65
CA VAL A 128 9.75 -40.69 25.28
C VAL A 128 11.28 -40.64 25.28
N THR A 129 11.92 -41.22 24.27
CA THR A 129 13.39 -41.22 24.10
C THR A 129 13.82 -40.53 22.81
N PHE A 130 14.66 -39.51 22.93
CA PHE A 130 15.18 -38.71 21.83
C PHE A 130 16.40 -39.41 21.21
N GLY A 131 16.12 -40.25 20.20
CA GLY A 131 17.11 -41.05 19.49
C GLY A 131 17.19 -42.51 19.95
N ASN A 132 18.14 -43.26 19.39
CA ASN A 132 18.19 -44.72 19.46
C ASN A 132 19.45 -45.29 20.14
N THR A 133 20.25 -44.44 20.81
CA THR A 133 21.51 -44.86 21.46
C THR A 133 21.31 -45.14 22.95
N PRO A 134 22.18 -45.91 23.62
CA PRO A 134 22.10 -46.14 25.07
C PRO A 134 22.27 -44.88 25.95
N ASN A 135 22.69 -43.76 25.34
CA ASN A 135 22.87 -42.46 26.01
C ASN A 135 21.84 -41.41 25.53
N SER A 136 20.90 -41.78 24.67
CA SER A 136 19.87 -40.87 24.16
C SER A 136 19.05 -40.27 25.31
N PRO A 137 18.73 -38.96 25.28
CA PRO A 137 17.91 -38.33 26.31
C PRO A 137 16.53 -39.01 26.43
N THR A 138 16.11 -39.34 27.66
CA THR A 138 14.78 -39.91 27.94
C THR A 138 14.07 -39.02 28.95
N LEU A 139 12.88 -38.54 28.57
CA LEU A 139 12.00 -37.77 29.44
C LEU A 139 10.84 -38.65 29.93
N THR A 140 10.17 -38.26 31.03
CA THR A 140 9.05 -39.03 31.58
C THR A 140 8.04 -38.13 32.28
N ALA A 141 6.95 -37.82 31.60
CA ALA A 141 5.80 -37.11 32.14
C ALA A 141 4.84 -38.11 32.81
N GLN A 142 4.58 -37.89 34.10
CA GLN A 142 3.66 -38.71 34.91
C GLN A 142 2.29 -38.08 35.09
N ASN A 143 2.12 -36.83 34.64
CA ASN A 143 0.85 -36.13 34.66
C ASN A 143 -0.01 -36.52 33.44
N GLY A 144 -1.33 -36.59 33.63
CA GLY A 144 -2.31 -36.83 32.57
C GLY A 144 -2.69 -35.59 31.75
N TYR A 145 -2.22 -34.40 32.14
CA TYR A 145 -2.43 -33.13 31.45
C TYR A 145 -1.21 -32.64 30.66
N GLY A 146 -0.12 -33.41 30.64
CA GLY A 146 1.11 -33.10 29.93
C GLY A 146 2.10 -32.26 30.75
N ASP A 147 3.38 -32.40 30.42
CA ASP A 147 4.46 -31.53 30.87
C ASP A 147 5.10 -30.85 29.67
N GLY A 148 5.62 -29.64 29.85
CA GLY A 148 6.39 -28.93 28.83
C GLY A 148 7.78 -29.57 28.64
N PHE A 149 8.29 -29.59 27.42
CA PHE A 149 9.66 -30.02 27.12
C PHE A 149 10.36 -29.10 26.11
N VAL A 150 11.69 -29.17 26.10
CA VAL A 150 12.58 -28.66 25.05
C VAL A 150 13.62 -29.74 24.74
N ALA A 151 13.93 -29.96 23.47
CA ALA A 151 14.97 -30.89 23.03
C ALA A 151 15.82 -30.30 21.90
N LYS A 152 17.14 -30.54 21.95
CA LYS A 152 18.12 -30.08 20.95
C LYS A 152 18.50 -31.20 19.99
N VAL A 153 18.54 -30.86 18.71
CA VAL A 153 19.13 -31.60 17.59
C VAL A 153 20.35 -30.82 17.11
N ASP A 154 21.45 -31.49 16.78
CA ASP A 154 22.60 -30.84 16.12
C ASP A 154 22.41 -30.75 14.59
N ALA A 155 23.19 -29.90 13.92
CA ALA A 155 23.19 -29.75 12.45
C ALA A 155 23.42 -31.06 11.67
N MET A 156 23.87 -32.14 12.32
CA MET A 156 24.04 -33.47 11.73
C MET A 156 22.84 -34.40 11.98
N GLY A 157 21.71 -33.87 12.45
CA GLY A 157 20.49 -34.62 12.74
C GLY A 157 20.65 -35.59 13.93
N GLN A 158 21.44 -35.24 14.95
CA GLN A 158 21.57 -36.05 16.17
C GLN A 158 20.96 -35.36 17.40
N TRP A 159 20.18 -36.11 18.18
CA TRP A 159 19.65 -35.64 19.46
C TRP A 159 20.78 -35.43 20.49
N VAL A 160 20.89 -34.22 21.05
CA VAL A 160 21.96 -33.83 21.98
C VAL A 160 21.49 -33.91 23.44
N TRP A 161 20.44 -33.18 23.78
CA TRP A 161 19.87 -33.11 25.13
C TRP A 161 18.34 -32.90 25.07
N ALA A 162 17.65 -33.19 26.18
CA ALA A 162 16.23 -32.89 26.35
C ALA A 162 15.94 -32.54 27.82
N THR A 163 15.09 -31.53 28.03
CA THR A 163 14.74 -30.95 29.33
C THR A 163 13.22 -30.89 29.49
N GLN A 164 12.71 -31.11 30.71
CA GLN A 164 11.27 -31.23 31.01
C GLN A 164 10.88 -30.32 32.19
N PHE A 165 9.78 -29.58 32.03
CA PHE A 165 9.21 -28.72 33.06
C PHE A 165 8.10 -29.47 33.80
N THR A 166 8.48 -30.21 34.83
CA THR A 166 7.64 -31.29 35.39
C THR A 166 6.54 -30.77 36.31
N THR A 167 5.31 -31.24 36.12
CA THR A 167 4.18 -31.00 37.03
C THR A 167 3.84 -32.24 37.87
N PRO A 168 3.46 -32.10 39.15
CA PRO A 168 3.14 -33.24 40.00
C PRO A 168 1.88 -33.98 39.54
N SER A 169 1.94 -35.32 39.50
CA SER A 169 0.79 -36.21 39.25
C SER A 169 -0.20 -36.19 40.42
N ASN A 170 -0.98 -35.12 40.53
CA ASN A 170 -2.12 -34.99 41.43
C ASN A 170 -3.41 -34.75 40.61
N ASN A 171 -4.59 -34.89 41.22
CA ASN A 171 -5.86 -34.72 40.49
C ASN A 171 -6.24 -33.23 40.27
N ALA A 172 -5.28 -32.31 40.26
CA ALA A 172 -5.51 -30.95 39.77
C ALA A 172 -5.10 -30.89 38.29
N SER A 173 -5.72 -29.98 37.55
CA SER A 173 -5.38 -29.69 36.15
C SER A 173 -4.10 -28.87 36.04
N ASN A 174 -3.04 -29.29 36.73
CA ASN A 174 -1.72 -28.70 36.56
C ASN A 174 -1.20 -29.05 35.17
N ASN A 175 -0.51 -28.14 34.51
CA ASN A 175 0.21 -28.40 33.27
C ASN A 175 1.36 -27.41 33.10
N SER A 176 2.17 -27.67 32.09
CA SER A 176 3.18 -26.77 31.56
C SER A 176 3.24 -27.00 30.05
N ILE A 177 3.37 -25.93 29.28
CA ILE A 177 3.33 -25.93 27.82
C ILE A 177 4.41 -24.98 27.35
N VAL A 178 5.30 -25.41 26.45
CA VAL A 178 6.25 -24.53 25.77
C VAL A 178 5.60 -24.04 24.48
N THR A 179 5.64 -22.73 24.23
CA THR A 179 4.97 -22.09 23.08
C THR A 179 5.85 -21.08 22.33
N GLY A 180 7.13 -20.97 22.68
CA GLY A 180 8.14 -20.24 21.91
C GLY A 180 9.55 -20.59 22.34
N LEU A 181 10.48 -20.51 21.38
CA LEU A 181 11.90 -20.81 21.53
C LEU A 181 12.70 -19.77 20.73
N TYR A 182 13.78 -19.25 21.31
CA TYR A 182 14.66 -18.30 20.61
C TYR A 182 16.12 -18.45 21.08
N GLU A 183 17.07 -18.36 20.16
CA GLU A 183 18.51 -18.32 20.48
C GLU A 183 18.90 -16.90 20.95
N SER A 184 19.30 -16.77 22.21
CA SER A 184 19.88 -15.50 22.65
C SER A 184 21.33 -15.38 22.15
N ILE A 185 21.68 -14.18 21.67
CA ILE A 185 23.05 -13.74 21.37
C ILE A 185 24.08 -14.01 22.49
N THR A 186 23.61 -14.26 23.72
CA THR A 186 24.44 -14.58 24.89
C THR A 186 24.87 -16.05 24.99
N GLY A 187 24.39 -16.93 24.10
CA GLY A 187 24.68 -18.38 24.14
C GLY A 187 23.70 -19.19 25.01
N SER A 188 22.48 -18.68 25.21
CA SER A 188 21.38 -19.35 25.91
C SER A 188 20.22 -19.62 24.96
N VAL A 189 19.37 -20.60 25.29
CA VAL A 189 18.06 -20.79 24.67
C VAL A 189 17.00 -20.18 25.58
N ILE A 190 16.29 -19.18 25.07
CA ILE A 190 15.15 -18.56 25.74
C ILE A 190 13.91 -19.38 25.42
N VAL A 191 13.12 -19.69 26.45
CA VAL A 191 11.94 -20.55 26.35
C VAL A 191 10.74 -19.85 26.99
N SER A 192 9.73 -19.55 26.18
CA SER A 192 8.44 -19.05 26.64
C SER A 192 7.42 -20.18 26.78
N GLY A 193 6.39 -19.93 27.57
CA GLY A 193 5.31 -20.90 27.73
C GLY A 193 4.29 -20.55 28.80
N THR A 194 3.33 -21.44 28.97
CA THR A 194 2.23 -21.30 29.92
C THR A 194 2.32 -22.40 30.98
N HIS A 195 2.12 -22.08 32.25
CA HIS A 195 2.01 -23.09 33.30
C HIS A 195 0.82 -22.87 34.23
N LYS A 196 0.31 -23.98 34.79
CA LYS A 196 -0.77 -24.00 35.79
C LYS A 196 -0.42 -24.89 36.96
N GLY A 197 -0.74 -24.44 38.16
CA GLY A 197 -0.47 -25.19 39.37
C GLY A 197 1.01 -25.18 39.73
N GLN A 198 1.49 -26.24 40.38
CA GLN A 198 2.88 -26.40 40.78
C GLN A 198 3.69 -27.00 39.61
N THR A 199 4.79 -26.35 39.24
CA THR A 199 5.64 -26.73 38.09
C THR A 199 7.11 -26.59 38.49
N ASP A 200 7.92 -27.62 38.24
CA ASP A 200 9.35 -27.66 38.53
C ASP A 200 10.17 -27.54 37.24
N PHE A 201 10.94 -26.45 37.12
CA PHE A 201 11.67 -26.09 35.90
C PHE A 201 13.12 -26.61 35.90
N GLY A 202 13.37 -27.75 36.55
CA GLY A 202 14.74 -28.27 36.77
C GLY A 202 15.32 -27.95 38.15
N GLY A 203 14.49 -28.03 39.21
CA GLY A 203 14.88 -27.80 40.60
C GLY A 203 14.49 -26.42 41.16
N ILE A 204 13.96 -25.52 40.32
CA ILE A 204 13.26 -24.32 40.76
C ILE A 204 11.76 -24.51 40.51
N THR A 205 11.00 -24.60 41.60
CA THR A 205 9.56 -24.81 41.54
C THR A 205 8.80 -23.48 41.64
N LYS A 206 7.90 -23.23 40.69
CA LYS A 206 6.90 -22.14 40.72
C LYS A 206 5.53 -22.72 41.02
N THR A 207 4.58 -21.88 41.41
CA THR A 207 3.19 -22.31 41.64
C THR A 207 2.24 -21.18 41.33
N SER A 208 1.24 -21.46 40.49
CA SER A 208 0.13 -20.53 40.26
C SER A 208 -1.24 -21.20 40.27
N ALA A 209 -2.30 -20.40 40.20
CA ALA A 209 -3.68 -20.85 40.36
C ALA A 209 -4.44 -20.97 39.03
N ASP A 210 -4.20 -20.04 38.10
CA ASP A 210 -4.85 -20.01 36.80
C ASP A 210 -3.85 -20.47 35.71
N ASN A 211 -3.87 -19.89 34.51
CA ASN A 211 -2.80 -20.08 33.53
C ASN A 211 -1.94 -18.82 33.57
N GLU A 212 -0.62 -18.94 33.65
CA GLU A 212 0.29 -17.81 33.69
C GLU A 212 1.55 -18.06 32.85
N PHE A 213 2.15 -16.98 32.35
CA PHE A 213 3.37 -17.03 31.54
C PHE A 213 4.53 -17.51 32.41
N PHE A 214 5.37 -18.37 31.86
CA PHE A 214 6.74 -18.55 32.31
C PHE A 214 7.72 -18.07 31.24
N LEU A 215 8.92 -17.72 31.70
CA LEU A 215 10.07 -17.44 30.87
C LEU A 215 11.29 -18.12 31.51
N VAL A 216 12.00 -18.90 30.72
CA VAL A 216 13.10 -19.77 31.16
C VAL A 216 14.33 -19.52 30.28
N ASP A 217 15.50 -19.50 30.90
CA ASP A 217 16.79 -19.48 30.22
C ASP A 217 17.51 -20.81 30.45
N LEU A 218 17.85 -21.49 29.35
CA LEU A 218 18.56 -22.76 29.34
C LEU A 218 19.97 -22.59 28.75
N ASP A 219 20.95 -23.24 29.37
CA ASP A 219 22.28 -23.42 28.80
C ASP A 219 22.21 -24.21 27.49
N MET A 220 22.64 -23.60 26.39
CA MET A 220 22.54 -24.14 25.04
C MET A 220 23.28 -25.47 24.84
N GLY A 221 24.37 -25.70 25.58
CA GLY A 221 25.20 -26.91 25.46
C GLY A 221 24.65 -28.13 26.20
N SER A 222 23.87 -27.93 27.27
CA SER A 222 23.45 -29.00 28.18
C SER A 222 21.95 -29.05 28.49
N GLY A 223 21.18 -28.03 28.11
CA GLY A 223 19.76 -27.87 28.44
C GLY A 223 19.50 -27.58 29.92
N ALA A 224 20.53 -27.22 30.69
CA ALA A 224 20.41 -26.97 32.12
C ALA A 224 19.76 -25.60 32.40
N LEU A 225 18.92 -25.53 33.44
CA LEU A 225 18.29 -24.29 33.87
C LEU A 225 19.33 -23.29 34.41
N ASN A 226 19.39 -22.10 33.82
CA ASN A 226 20.09 -20.95 34.39
C ASN A 226 19.16 -20.16 35.33
N TRP A 227 17.99 -19.74 34.84
CA TRP A 227 16.96 -19.06 35.64
C TRP A 227 15.54 -19.26 35.11
N VAL A 228 14.53 -19.00 35.96
CA VAL A 228 13.11 -19.03 35.59
C VAL A 228 12.32 -17.90 36.24
N SER A 229 11.54 -17.19 35.42
CA SER A 229 10.59 -16.16 35.80
C SER A 229 9.16 -16.54 35.40
N THR A 230 8.20 -15.87 36.02
CA THR A 230 6.76 -16.13 35.83
C THR A 230 5.99 -14.84 35.99
N ALA A 231 5.05 -14.55 35.10
CA ALA A 231 4.21 -13.35 35.11
C ALA A 231 2.76 -13.68 34.72
N GLY A 232 1.83 -12.96 35.32
CA GLY A 232 0.39 -13.16 35.16
C GLY A 232 -0.36 -12.58 36.36
N GLY A 233 -1.68 -12.46 36.25
CA GLY A 233 -2.48 -11.76 37.27
C GLY A 233 -3.82 -12.42 37.60
N ILE A 234 -4.91 -11.87 37.09
CA ILE A 234 -6.28 -12.33 37.37
C ILE A 234 -6.94 -12.71 36.04
N GLY A 235 -7.13 -13.99 35.79
CA GLY A 235 -7.61 -14.51 34.52
C GLY A 235 -6.71 -15.64 34.02
N ASN A 236 -6.93 -16.10 32.79
CA ASN A 236 -5.96 -16.99 32.15
C ASN A 236 -5.07 -16.15 31.23
N ASP A 237 -3.78 -16.17 31.51
CA ASP A 237 -2.72 -15.57 30.71
C ASP A 237 -1.99 -16.72 29.97
N ASN A 238 -2.09 -16.79 28.64
CA ASN A 238 -1.47 -17.84 27.83
C ASN A 238 -0.39 -17.24 26.92
N SER A 239 0.84 -17.74 27.02
CA SER A 239 1.99 -17.32 26.22
C SER A 239 1.91 -17.84 24.79
N GLY A 240 2.39 -17.03 23.84
CA GLY A 240 2.82 -17.45 22.50
C GLY A 240 4.34 -17.32 22.36
N GLY A 241 4.77 -16.85 21.18
CA GLY A 241 6.17 -16.69 20.76
C GLY A 241 7.02 -15.74 21.63
N VAL A 242 8.32 -15.76 21.36
CA VAL A 242 9.34 -15.01 22.10
C VAL A 242 10.53 -14.69 21.21
N VAL A 243 11.07 -13.47 21.34
CA VAL A 243 12.25 -12.98 20.62
C VAL A 243 13.14 -12.15 21.54
N THR A 244 14.37 -11.81 21.13
CA THR A 244 15.28 -10.94 21.92
C THR A 244 15.89 -9.82 21.10
N ASP A 245 15.93 -8.61 21.66
CA ASP A 245 16.60 -7.46 21.05
C ASP A 245 18.14 -7.57 21.09
N SER A 246 18.83 -6.74 20.32
CA SER A 246 20.30 -6.71 20.17
C SER A 246 21.06 -6.48 21.48
N ILE A 247 20.37 -5.96 22.51
CA ILE A 247 20.89 -5.70 23.87
C ILE A 247 20.52 -6.86 24.82
N GLY A 248 19.70 -7.81 24.36
CA GLY A 248 19.29 -9.03 25.06
C GLY A 248 18.05 -8.87 25.95
N ASN A 249 17.28 -7.78 25.85
CA ASN A 249 15.94 -7.77 26.43
C ASN A 249 15.07 -8.76 25.67
N ILE A 250 14.13 -9.39 26.38
CA ILE A 250 13.32 -10.47 25.85
C ILE A 250 11.91 -9.93 25.67
N TRP A 251 11.31 -10.18 24.51
CA TRP A 251 9.93 -9.81 24.18
C TRP A 251 9.10 -11.07 24.05
N GLN A 252 8.02 -11.18 24.83
CA GLN A 252 7.15 -12.35 24.86
C GLN A 252 5.72 -11.91 24.56
N VAL A 253 5.10 -12.51 23.55
CA VAL A 253 3.70 -12.24 23.17
C VAL A 253 2.77 -13.29 23.78
N GLY A 254 1.48 -13.00 23.83
CA GLY A 254 0.43 -13.95 24.21
C GLY A 254 -0.90 -13.24 24.44
N ARG A 255 -1.82 -13.89 25.14
CA ARG A 255 -3.16 -13.35 25.40
C ARG A 255 -3.55 -13.38 26.87
N THR A 256 -4.33 -12.38 27.30
CA THR A 256 -4.95 -12.32 28.63
C THR A 256 -6.47 -12.23 28.54
N SER A 257 -7.16 -12.97 29.42
CA SER A 257 -8.62 -12.88 29.59
C SER A 257 -9.02 -12.01 30.81
N GLY A 258 -8.13 -11.17 31.32
CA GLY A 258 -8.36 -10.40 32.54
C GLY A 258 -7.25 -9.39 32.85
N THR A 259 -6.81 -9.29 34.10
CA THR A 259 -5.74 -8.36 34.49
C THR A 259 -4.38 -9.06 34.39
N PHE A 260 -3.59 -8.81 33.35
CA PHE A 260 -2.18 -9.20 33.34
C PHE A 260 -1.39 -8.20 34.19
N SER A 261 -0.61 -8.64 35.19
CA SER A 261 0.15 -7.72 36.03
C SER A 261 1.48 -8.29 36.53
N ALA A 262 2.57 -7.54 36.38
CA ALA A 262 3.89 -7.92 36.85
C ALA A 262 4.77 -6.69 37.12
N ASN A 263 5.63 -6.77 38.14
CA ASN A 263 6.59 -5.71 38.53
C ASN A 263 6.00 -4.28 38.67
N GLY A 264 4.71 -4.15 39.01
CA GLY A 264 4.01 -2.86 39.12
C GLY A 264 3.48 -2.29 37.80
N LYS A 265 3.68 -2.99 36.68
CA LYS A 265 3.03 -2.76 35.38
C LYS A 265 1.78 -3.64 35.27
N SER A 266 0.79 -3.26 34.45
CA SER A 266 -0.40 -4.06 34.21
C SER A 266 -1.15 -3.66 32.94
N HIS A 267 -1.69 -4.66 32.23
CA HIS A 267 -2.77 -4.49 31.24
C HIS A 267 -4.09 -5.02 31.83
N GLN A 268 -5.20 -4.47 31.38
CA GLN A 268 -6.54 -4.93 31.76
C GLN A 268 -7.30 -5.26 30.49
N ALA A 269 -7.59 -6.56 30.29
CA ALA A 269 -8.42 -7.03 29.20
C ALA A 269 -9.73 -6.24 29.14
N ILE A 270 -10.00 -5.65 27.98
CA ILE A 270 -11.28 -5.03 27.65
C ILE A 270 -12.14 -6.04 26.91
N SER A 271 -11.58 -6.70 25.89
CA SER A 271 -12.26 -7.72 25.09
C SER A 271 -12.32 -9.07 25.82
N SER A 272 -12.83 -10.11 25.14
CA SER A 272 -12.88 -11.46 25.72
C SER A 272 -11.50 -12.13 25.81
N ALA A 273 -10.55 -11.71 24.97
CA ALA A 273 -9.12 -11.99 25.06
C ALA A 273 -8.34 -10.89 24.34
N ASP A 274 -7.48 -10.17 25.06
CA ASP A 274 -6.59 -9.15 24.48
C ASP A 274 -5.19 -9.74 24.23
N THR A 275 -4.56 -9.34 23.12
CA THR A 275 -3.12 -9.56 22.89
C THR A 275 -2.32 -8.77 23.93
N VAL A 276 -1.30 -9.39 24.52
CA VAL A 276 -0.35 -8.74 25.44
C VAL A 276 1.08 -9.04 25.04
N ILE A 277 1.91 -7.99 25.06
CA ILE A 277 3.33 -8.04 24.73
C ILE A 277 4.09 -7.61 25.98
N VAL A 278 5.01 -8.45 26.44
CA VAL A 278 5.74 -8.27 27.70
C VAL A 278 7.22 -8.09 27.40
N LYS A 279 7.77 -6.92 27.71
CA LYS A 279 9.22 -6.66 27.67
C LYS A 279 9.84 -7.09 28.99
N TRP A 280 10.85 -7.95 28.94
CA TRP A 280 11.63 -8.43 30.08
C TRP A 280 13.10 -8.01 29.93
N SER A 281 13.79 -7.76 31.03
CA SER A 281 15.26 -7.64 31.01
C SER A 281 15.91 -8.99 30.69
N PRO A 282 17.20 -9.03 30.29
CA PRO A 282 17.95 -10.27 30.06
C PRO A 282 18.07 -11.19 31.30
N GLN A 283 17.55 -10.78 32.46
CA GLN A 283 17.52 -11.55 33.71
C GLN A 283 16.08 -11.94 34.10
N GLY A 284 15.14 -11.86 33.17
CA GLY A 284 13.75 -12.27 33.36
C GLY A 284 12.94 -11.35 34.27
N VAL A 285 13.20 -10.03 34.27
CA VAL A 285 12.43 -9.05 35.06
C VAL A 285 11.55 -8.22 34.13
N VAL A 286 10.22 -8.25 34.31
CA VAL A 286 9.29 -7.46 33.49
C VAL A 286 9.61 -5.96 33.61
N GLN A 287 9.90 -5.34 32.48
CA GLN A 287 10.14 -3.90 32.30
C GLN A 287 8.87 -3.17 31.83
N ASN A 288 8.13 -3.76 30.88
CA ASN A 288 6.91 -3.17 30.33
C ASN A 288 5.85 -4.23 29.96
N ILE A 289 4.59 -3.80 29.88
CA ILE A 289 3.47 -4.59 29.36
C ILE A 289 2.68 -3.66 28.42
N ILE A 290 2.51 -4.08 27.18
CA ILE A 290 1.69 -3.45 26.14
C ILE A 290 0.51 -4.37 25.87
N GLY A 291 -0.65 -3.83 25.49
CA GLY A 291 -1.83 -4.64 25.18
C GLY A 291 -2.61 -4.08 23.99
N LEU A 292 -2.96 -4.94 23.05
CA LEU A 292 -3.78 -4.62 21.88
C LEU A 292 -5.21 -5.11 22.18
N SER A 293 -6.17 -4.19 22.23
CA SER A 293 -7.48 -4.42 22.85
C SER A 293 -8.65 -4.05 21.95
N GLY A 294 -9.77 -4.76 22.08
CA GLY A 294 -10.99 -4.53 21.31
C GLY A 294 -12.17 -4.09 22.18
N ALA A 295 -13.37 -4.08 21.61
CA ALA A 295 -14.59 -3.91 22.39
C ALA A 295 -14.91 -5.15 23.23
N ALA A 296 -15.83 -5.03 24.20
CA ALA A 296 -15.98 -6.03 25.27
C ALA A 296 -16.48 -7.43 24.86
N SER A 297 -16.83 -7.64 23.59
CA SER A 297 -17.22 -8.96 23.06
C SER A 297 -16.21 -9.52 22.05
N ASP A 298 -15.18 -8.73 21.73
CA ASP A 298 -14.22 -8.97 20.66
C ASP A 298 -13.18 -9.99 21.11
N ILE A 299 -12.35 -10.43 20.16
CA ILE A 299 -11.26 -11.38 20.36
C ILE A 299 -10.06 -10.83 19.60
N ASN A 300 -8.94 -10.61 20.29
CA ASN A 300 -7.65 -10.28 19.68
C ASN A 300 -6.66 -11.38 20.08
N LEU A 301 -6.08 -12.04 19.09
CA LEU A 301 -5.12 -13.12 19.28
C LEU A 301 -3.82 -12.80 18.53
N PRO A 302 -2.65 -12.94 19.15
CA PRO A 302 -1.41 -13.08 18.42
C PRO A 302 -1.28 -14.52 17.92
N GLU A 303 -0.72 -14.69 16.74
CA GLU A 303 -0.23 -16.00 16.27
C GLU A 303 1.31 -16.01 16.38
N ASP A 304 1.99 -15.01 15.84
CA ASP A 304 3.46 -14.93 15.81
C ASP A 304 4.05 -13.55 16.20
N VAL A 305 5.36 -13.51 16.48
CA VAL A 305 6.13 -12.30 16.81
C VAL A 305 7.58 -12.41 16.33
N ILE A 306 8.04 -11.41 15.59
CA ILE A 306 9.45 -11.21 15.22
C ILE A 306 10.02 -9.92 15.83
N ILE A 307 11.34 -9.80 15.78
CA ILE A 307 12.06 -8.57 16.04
C ILE A 307 12.79 -8.15 14.76
N THR A 308 12.67 -6.89 14.39
CA THR A 308 13.30 -6.32 13.20
C THR A 308 14.78 -6.05 13.44
N SER A 309 15.51 -5.86 12.35
CA SER A 309 16.87 -5.32 12.28
C SER A 309 17.06 -4.02 13.07
N SER A 310 15.99 -3.22 13.23
CA SER A 310 15.94 -1.98 14.01
C SER A 310 15.63 -2.15 15.51
N ASP A 311 15.53 -3.39 16.03
CA ASP A 311 15.05 -3.78 17.37
C ASP A 311 13.54 -3.54 17.64
N ASP A 312 12.76 -3.20 16.61
CA ASP A 312 11.31 -3.02 16.71
C ASP A 312 10.58 -4.37 16.57
N ILE A 313 9.30 -4.44 16.98
CA ILE A 313 8.61 -5.70 17.24
C ILE A 313 7.39 -5.79 16.34
N VAL A 314 7.37 -6.77 15.43
CA VAL A 314 6.20 -7.05 14.59
C VAL A 314 5.42 -8.21 15.19
N VAL A 315 4.11 -8.02 15.37
CA VAL A 315 3.19 -9.04 15.87
C VAL A 315 2.10 -9.27 14.83
N SER A 316 1.87 -10.53 14.49
CA SER A 316 0.79 -10.95 13.59
C SER A 316 -0.34 -11.66 14.34
N GLY A 317 -1.52 -11.73 13.72
CA GLY A 317 -2.55 -12.64 14.19
C GLY A 317 -3.93 -12.38 13.59
N VAL A 318 -4.96 -12.46 14.44
CA VAL A 318 -6.36 -12.30 14.08
C VAL A 318 -7.14 -11.50 15.11
N PHE A 319 -8.05 -10.63 14.63
CA PHE A 319 -8.97 -9.86 15.46
C PHE A 319 -10.42 -9.99 14.98
N THR A 320 -11.40 -9.68 15.83
CA THR A 320 -12.83 -9.65 15.47
C THR A 320 -13.47 -8.37 16.00
N GLY A 321 -14.34 -7.71 15.24
CA GLY A 321 -14.97 -6.43 15.61
C GLY A 321 -13.99 -5.27 15.48
N SER A 322 -13.16 -5.05 16.50
CA SER A 322 -12.24 -3.92 16.55
C SER A 322 -10.90 -4.24 17.21
N LEU A 323 -9.81 -3.73 16.64
CA LEU A 323 -8.47 -3.79 17.20
C LEU A 323 -7.97 -2.37 17.46
N ASN A 324 -7.59 -2.07 18.71
CA ASN A 324 -6.92 -0.84 19.08
C ASN A 324 -5.47 -1.18 19.47
N ALA A 325 -4.53 -0.75 18.62
CA ALA A 325 -3.10 -0.88 18.84
C ALA A 325 -2.48 0.37 19.51
N GLY A 326 -3.27 1.44 19.73
CA GLY A 326 -2.84 2.69 20.37
C GLY A 326 -2.30 3.73 19.37
N GLY A 327 -2.26 5.01 19.76
CA GLY A 327 -1.72 6.07 18.89
C GLY A 327 -2.59 6.44 17.67
N GLN A 328 -3.92 6.31 17.78
CA GLN A 328 -4.90 6.36 16.66
C GLN A 328 -4.91 5.14 15.73
N ASN A 329 -3.95 4.22 15.85
CA ASN A 329 -3.96 2.94 15.13
C ASN A 329 -5.13 2.04 15.61
N THR A 330 -6.27 2.15 14.93
CA THR A 330 -7.48 1.34 15.18
C THR A 330 -8.05 0.74 13.90
N LEU A 331 -8.21 -0.58 13.88
CA LEU A 331 -8.82 -1.33 12.78
C LEU A 331 -10.22 -1.83 13.14
N SER A 332 -11.03 -2.11 12.12
CA SER A 332 -12.32 -2.79 12.21
C SER A 332 -12.37 -3.91 11.18
N ASP A 333 -12.95 -5.06 11.52
CA ASP A 333 -12.99 -6.21 10.60
C ASP A 333 -14.03 -6.02 9.49
N LYS A 334 -13.73 -6.59 8.32
CA LYS A 334 -14.62 -6.59 7.15
C LYS A 334 -15.73 -7.63 7.27
N GLY A 335 -15.53 -8.71 8.05
CA GLY A 335 -16.42 -9.87 8.10
C GLY A 335 -16.59 -10.55 9.47
N ASN A 336 -16.06 -11.77 9.63
CA ASN A 336 -16.13 -12.52 10.90
C ASN A 336 -14.81 -12.47 11.69
N GLY A 337 -13.83 -11.73 11.19
CA GLY A 337 -12.53 -11.49 11.79
C GLY A 337 -11.43 -11.51 10.73
N ASP A 338 -10.51 -10.56 10.83
CA ASP A 338 -9.52 -10.29 9.80
C ASP A 338 -8.11 -10.58 10.34
N ALA A 339 -7.18 -10.86 9.42
CA ALA A 339 -5.77 -10.92 9.73
C ALA A 339 -5.27 -9.52 10.14
N TYR A 340 -4.31 -9.43 11.06
CA TYR A 340 -3.58 -8.18 11.30
C TYR A 340 -2.07 -8.41 11.41
N VAL A 341 -1.32 -7.36 11.08
CA VAL A 341 0.11 -7.22 11.36
C VAL A 341 0.32 -5.85 11.99
N ALA A 342 1.02 -5.79 13.13
CA ALA A 342 1.28 -4.57 13.89
C ALA A 342 2.79 -4.42 14.15
N LYS A 343 3.39 -3.32 13.69
CA LYS A 343 4.77 -2.97 14.02
C LYS A 343 4.78 -2.05 15.24
N ILE A 344 5.61 -2.39 16.22
CA ILE A 344 5.63 -1.76 17.54
C ILE A 344 7.08 -1.40 17.87
N LEU A 345 7.36 -0.11 17.94
CA LEU A 345 8.71 0.40 18.18
C LEU A 345 9.26 -0.13 19.51
N LYS A 346 10.59 -0.26 19.61
CA LYS A 346 11.32 -0.72 20.81
C LYS A 346 11.05 0.09 22.09
N THR A 347 10.51 1.31 21.93
CA THR A 347 9.98 2.20 22.97
C THR A 347 8.65 1.71 23.57
N GLY A 348 7.85 0.98 22.79
CA GLY A 348 6.55 0.43 23.12
C GLY A 348 5.34 1.19 22.56
N SER A 349 5.55 2.14 21.64
CA SER A 349 4.49 2.74 20.81
C SER A 349 4.30 1.93 19.53
N THR A 350 3.07 1.77 19.07
CA THR A 350 2.77 1.23 17.73
C THR A 350 3.21 2.23 16.68
N ASP A 351 3.91 1.74 15.67
CA ASP A 351 4.31 2.45 14.45
C ASP A 351 3.07 2.48 13.54
N TRP A 352 2.87 1.38 12.80
CA TRP A 352 1.69 1.12 11.98
C TRP A 352 0.96 -0.17 12.37
N VAL A 353 -0.28 -0.32 11.89
CA VAL A 353 -1.04 -1.57 11.93
C VAL A 353 -1.87 -1.71 10.66
N VAL A 354 -1.82 -2.89 10.05
CA VAL A 354 -2.51 -3.21 8.79
C VAL A 354 -3.34 -4.49 8.95
N SER A 355 -4.36 -4.66 8.12
CA SER A 355 -5.20 -5.87 8.06
C SER A 355 -5.49 -6.31 6.64
N ALA A 356 -5.70 -7.62 6.49
CA ALA A 356 -6.25 -8.25 5.29
C ALA A 356 -7.42 -9.15 5.68
N GLY A 357 -8.49 -9.17 4.87
CA GLY A 357 -9.73 -9.80 5.28
C GLY A 357 -10.83 -9.83 4.22
N SER A 358 -11.91 -10.54 4.54
CA SER A 358 -13.08 -10.70 3.67
C SER A 358 -14.38 -10.38 4.41
N SER A 359 -15.45 -10.12 3.65
CA SER A 359 -16.77 -9.86 4.23
C SER A 359 -17.50 -11.09 4.80
N SER A 360 -16.93 -12.30 4.66
CA SER A 360 -17.69 -13.54 4.89
C SER A 360 -16.95 -14.68 5.58
N ALA A 361 -15.62 -14.63 5.67
CA ALA A 361 -14.80 -15.66 6.29
C ALA A 361 -14.04 -15.12 7.52
N LEU A 362 -13.01 -15.86 7.96
CA LEU A 362 -12.14 -15.55 9.09
C LEU A 362 -10.71 -15.73 8.61
N GLU A 363 -10.03 -14.62 8.36
CA GLU A 363 -8.66 -14.61 7.83
C GLU A 363 -7.65 -14.55 8.98
N ARG A 364 -6.42 -15.04 8.74
CA ARG A 364 -5.34 -15.02 9.74
C ARG A 364 -3.98 -14.79 9.08
N ALA A 365 -3.16 -13.97 9.72
CA ALA A 365 -1.71 -14.00 9.56
C ALA A 365 -1.16 -14.94 10.63
N TYR A 366 -0.54 -16.04 10.20
CA TYR A 366 -0.07 -17.11 11.09
C TYR A 366 1.41 -16.97 11.45
N SER A 367 2.21 -16.37 10.57
CA SER A 367 3.66 -16.24 10.68
C SER A 367 4.12 -14.98 9.95
N VAL A 368 5.19 -14.35 10.41
CA VAL A 368 5.81 -13.17 9.79
C VAL A 368 7.34 -13.30 9.79
N ALA A 369 8.00 -12.75 8.78
CA ALA A 369 9.46 -12.69 8.70
C ALA A 369 9.91 -11.36 8.06
N GLU A 370 11.06 -10.83 8.48
CA GLU A 370 11.67 -9.62 7.92
C GLU A 370 12.76 -10.01 6.90
N SER A 371 12.80 -9.33 5.75
CA SER A 371 13.90 -9.39 4.79
C SER A 371 15.08 -8.50 5.25
N SER A 372 16.26 -8.63 4.62
CA SER A 372 17.39 -7.73 4.89
C SER A 372 17.16 -6.28 4.43
N THR A 373 16.12 -6.04 3.60
CA THR A 373 15.65 -4.70 3.20
C THR A 373 14.69 -4.05 4.20
N GLY A 374 14.14 -4.81 5.15
CA GLY A 374 13.15 -4.35 6.14
C GLY A 374 11.68 -4.55 5.74
N SER A 375 11.42 -5.14 4.56
CA SER A 375 10.09 -5.60 4.15
C SER A 375 9.64 -6.79 5.02
N ILE A 376 8.33 -6.89 5.29
CA ILE A 376 7.75 -7.94 6.14
C ILE A 376 6.95 -8.91 5.27
N VAL A 377 7.45 -10.14 5.11
CA VAL A 377 6.68 -11.21 4.47
C VAL A 377 5.74 -11.85 5.50
N VAL A 378 4.47 -11.98 5.14
CA VAL A 378 3.35 -12.44 5.95
C VAL A 378 2.81 -13.74 5.37
N GLY A 379 2.71 -14.79 6.17
CA GLY A 379 2.16 -16.07 5.76
C GLY A 379 0.84 -16.41 6.47
N GLY A 380 -0.12 -17.00 5.76
CA GLY A 380 -1.39 -17.39 6.37
C GLY A 380 -2.32 -18.24 5.50
N MET A 381 -3.62 -18.18 5.79
CA MET A 381 -4.67 -18.87 5.01
C MET A 381 -5.83 -17.95 4.64
N ILE A 382 -6.37 -18.19 3.44
CA ILE A 382 -7.64 -17.63 2.95
C ILE A 382 -8.64 -18.75 2.64
N SER A 383 -9.94 -18.43 2.64
CA SER A 383 -11.03 -19.37 2.31
C SER A 383 -12.08 -18.84 1.33
N THR A 384 -11.86 -17.64 0.80
CA THR A 384 -12.71 -16.90 -0.14
C THR A 384 -11.90 -15.75 -0.73
N LEU A 385 -12.50 -14.94 -1.61
CA LEU A 385 -11.93 -13.68 -2.09
C LEU A 385 -11.59 -12.78 -0.89
N THR A 386 -10.30 -12.51 -0.70
CA THR A 386 -9.71 -11.74 0.39
C THR A 386 -9.01 -10.51 -0.17
N ASP A 387 -9.20 -9.39 0.52
CA ASP A 387 -8.72 -8.07 0.14
C ASP A 387 -7.53 -7.68 1.04
N PHE A 388 -6.43 -7.32 0.36
CA PHE A 388 -5.13 -6.90 0.86
C PHE A 388 -4.85 -5.45 0.38
N GLY A 389 -5.83 -4.55 0.47
CA GLY A 389 -5.69 -3.18 -0.03
C GLY A 389 -5.98 -3.09 -1.53
N ILE A 390 -4.97 -2.75 -2.33
CA ILE A 390 -5.09 -2.72 -3.80
C ILE A 390 -5.10 -4.14 -4.41
N HIS A 391 -4.49 -5.12 -3.74
CA HIS A 391 -4.45 -6.51 -4.21
C HIS A 391 -5.62 -7.35 -3.68
N THR A 392 -6.07 -8.32 -4.48
CA THR A 392 -7.07 -9.31 -4.06
C THR A 392 -6.72 -10.72 -4.53
N ILE A 393 -6.88 -11.71 -3.65
CA ILE A 393 -6.69 -13.14 -3.98
C ILE A 393 -7.92 -13.97 -3.62
N ASP A 394 -8.17 -15.04 -4.39
CA ASP A 394 -9.24 -16.01 -4.15
C ASP A 394 -8.68 -17.43 -4.23
N THR A 395 -9.37 -18.37 -3.60
CA THR A 395 -8.94 -19.74 -3.42
C THR A 395 -9.08 -20.60 -4.68
N THR A 396 -8.23 -21.62 -4.75
CA THR A 396 -8.28 -22.70 -5.75
C THR A 396 -9.28 -23.81 -5.34
N GLY A 397 -10.03 -23.62 -4.24
CA GLY A 397 -11.26 -24.35 -3.99
C GLY A 397 -11.72 -24.49 -2.54
N SER A 398 -10.81 -24.48 -1.55
CA SER A 398 -11.19 -24.64 -0.13
C SER A 398 -10.45 -23.67 0.80
N LEU A 399 -9.41 -24.14 1.49
CA LEU A 399 -8.51 -23.30 2.28
C LEU A 399 -7.17 -23.39 1.58
N ASP A 400 -6.64 -22.24 1.19
CA ASP A 400 -5.38 -22.11 0.49
C ASP A 400 -4.38 -21.40 1.40
N LEU A 401 -3.08 -21.68 1.21
CA LEU A 401 -2.01 -20.91 1.82
C LEU A 401 -1.88 -19.58 1.07
N TYR A 402 -1.44 -18.52 1.75
CA TYR A 402 -0.91 -17.33 1.09
C TYR A 402 0.46 -16.94 1.65
N MET A 403 1.26 -16.30 0.81
CA MET A 403 2.36 -15.42 1.19
C MET A 403 2.06 -14.03 0.63
N ALA A 404 2.34 -12.99 1.40
CA ALA A 404 2.20 -11.60 0.99
C ALA A 404 3.38 -10.80 1.54
N GLN A 405 3.72 -9.67 0.94
CA GLN A 405 4.76 -8.78 1.45
C GLN A 405 4.17 -7.42 1.80
N LEU A 406 4.66 -6.88 2.92
CA LEU A 406 4.48 -5.49 3.31
C LEU A 406 5.81 -4.77 3.14
N ASP A 407 5.75 -3.53 2.69
CA ASP A 407 6.88 -2.61 2.75
C ASP A 407 7.24 -2.24 4.21
N SER A 408 8.20 -1.34 4.40
CA SER A 408 8.59 -0.86 5.72
C SER A 408 7.53 0.05 6.41
N SER A 409 6.57 0.59 5.63
CA SER A 409 5.49 1.50 6.07
C SER A 409 4.19 0.79 6.47
N GLY A 410 4.04 -0.49 6.11
CA GLY A 410 2.85 -1.31 6.39
C GLY A 410 1.85 -1.36 5.22
N SER A 411 2.27 -1.01 4.01
CA SER A 411 1.52 -1.13 2.76
C SER A 411 1.80 -2.49 2.11
N TRP A 412 0.77 -3.15 1.56
CA TRP A 412 0.95 -4.42 0.84
C TRP A 412 1.58 -4.16 -0.53
N GLU A 413 2.67 -4.86 -0.86
CA GLU A 413 3.40 -4.75 -2.14
C GLU A 413 2.99 -5.88 -3.11
N TRP A 414 2.80 -7.10 -2.60
CA TRP A 414 2.30 -8.23 -3.38
C TRP A 414 1.64 -9.28 -2.50
N VAL A 415 0.81 -10.13 -3.12
CA VAL A 415 0.21 -11.30 -2.47
C VAL A 415 0.01 -12.45 -3.46
N GLU A 416 0.42 -13.64 -3.04
CA GLU A 416 0.30 -14.90 -3.76
C GLU A 416 -0.46 -15.94 -2.94
N ASN A 417 -1.31 -16.75 -3.59
CA ASN A 417 -1.87 -17.97 -2.98
C ASN A 417 -1.29 -19.25 -3.58
N LEU A 418 -1.27 -20.30 -2.75
CA LEU A 418 -0.92 -21.66 -3.12
C LEU A 418 -1.93 -22.63 -2.53
N GLY A 419 -2.62 -23.35 -3.41
CA GLY A 419 -3.62 -24.31 -2.99
C GLY A 419 -3.95 -25.36 -4.04
N SER A 420 -4.80 -26.27 -3.62
CA SER A 420 -5.40 -27.32 -4.40
C SER A 420 -6.92 -27.15 -4.37
N VAL A 421 -7.64 -28.07 -5.03
CA VAL A 421 -9.10 -28.12 -4.95
C VAL A 421 -9.65 -28.75 -3.65
N ASN A 422 -8.80 -29.08 -2.67
CA ASN A 422 -9.20 -29.68 -1.38
C ASN A 422 -8.62 -28.86 -0.21
N LEU A 423 -8.60 -29.46 0.98
CA LEU A 423 -8.10 -28.79 2.18
C LEU A 423 -6.57 -28.69 2.17
N ASP A 424 -6.07 -27.46 2.16
CA ASP A 424 -4.67 -27.14 2.41
C ASP A 424 -4.58 -26.25 3.66
N LEU A 425 -3.45 -26.32 4.37
CA LEU A 425 -3.26 -25.76 5.69
C LEU A 425 -1.88 -25.12 5.79
N PHE A 426 -1.84 -23.81 6.01
CA PHE A 426 -0.63 -23.12 6.40
C PHE A 426 -0.17 -23.59 7.78
N ALA A 427 1.15 -23.65 7.99
CA ALA A 427 1.75 -23.85 9.29
C ALA A 427 2.61 -22.65 9.70
N ASP A 428 3.62 -22.31 8.89
CA ASP A 428 4.66 -21.35 9.27
C ASP A 428 5.44 -20.85 8.03
N LEU A 429 6.20 -19.77 8.18
CA LEU A 429 7.01 -19.10 7.15
C LEU A 429 8.37 -18.73 7.74
N ALA A 430 9.44 -18.80 6.94
CA ALA A 430 10.73 -18.22 7.29
C ALA A 430 11.42 -17.64 6.05
N ILE A 431 12.38 -16.74 6.25
CA ILE A 431 13.24 -16.15 5.21
C ILE A 431 14.70 -16.60 5.46
N ASN A 432 15.45 -16.91 4.39
CA ASN A 432 16.87 -17.27 4.50
C ASN A 432 17.79 -16.04 4.37
N MET A 433 19.10 -16.23 4.52
CA MET A 433 20.09 -15.14 4.44
C MET A 433 20.29 -14.53 3.02
N SER A 434 19.45 -14.90 2.06
CA SER A 434 19.43 -14.38 0.68
C SER A 434 18.06 -13.75 0.36
N ASP A 435 17.26 -13.43 1.38
CA ASP A 435 15.91 -12.84 1.29
C ASP A 435 14.86 -13.68 0.54
N ILE A 436 15.11 -14.98 0.38
CA ILE A 436 14.17 -15.92 -0.22
C ILE A 436 13.24 -16.49 0.88
N PRO A 437 11.92 -16.21 0.88
CA PRO A 437 10.95 -16.84 1.77
C PRO A 437 10.65 -18.30 1.41
N ALA A 438 10.27 -19.08 2.43
CA ALA A 438 9.69 -20.42 2.26
C ALA A 438 8.52 -20.64 3.23
N ALA A 439 7.32 -20.80 2.68
CA ALA A 439 6.13 -21.21 3.43
C ALA A 439 6.10 -22.74 3.60
N PHE A 440 5.66 -23.18 4.77
CA PHE A 440 5.49 -24.58 5.12
C PHE A 440 4.05 -24.87 5.56
N GLY A 441 3.55 -26.04 5.20
CA GLY A 441 2.20 -26.45 5.55
C GLY A 441 1.89 -27.90 5.18
N SER A 442 0.59 -28.18 5.11
CA SER A 442 0.03 -29.46 4.72
C SER A 442 -1.01 -29.31 3.62
N PHE A 443 -1.12 -30.27 2.71
CA PHE A 443 -1.96 -30.17 1.53
C PHE A 443 -2.60 -31.50 1.11
N GLN A 444 -3.73 -31.44 0.40
CA GLN A 444 -4.46 -32.62 -0.10
C GLN A 444 -4.79 -32.54 -1.59
N GLY A 445 -4.29 -33.50 -2.35
CA GLY A 445 -4.57 -33.61 -3.79
C GLY A 445 -3.36 -33.17 -4.60
N THR A 446 -3.55 -32.29 -5.57
CA THR A 446 -2.51 -31.78 -6.47
C THR A 446 -2.50 -30.26 -6.42
N ILE A 447 -1.36 -29.69 -6.06
CA ILE A 447 -1.03 -28.27 -6.23
C ILE A 447 -0.30 -28.13 -7.57
N ASN A 448 -0.61 -27.10 -8.33
CA ASN A 448 0.17 -26.67 -9.50
C ASN A 448 0.45 -25.18 -9.33
N LYS A 449 1.70 -24.77 -9.54
CA LYS A 449 2.15 -23.38 -9.47
C LYS A 449 3.19 -23.19 -10.57
N GLY A 450 2.89 -22.34 -11.53
CA GLY A 450 3.66 -22.23 -12.77
C GLY A 450 3.87 -23.60 -13.46
N THR A 451 5.12 -23.90 -13.82
CA THR A 451 5.56 -25.19 -14.40
C THR A 451 5.70 -26.32 -13.38
N SER A 452 5.62 -26.01 -12.08
CA SER A 452 5.82 -26.95 -10.97
C SER A 452 4.51 -27.59 -10.48
N SER A 453 4.60 -28.83 -10.01
CA SER A 453 3.43 -29.59 -9.52
C SER A 453 3.83 -30.64 -8.47
N VAL A 454 3.12 -30.63 -7.34
CA VAL A 454 3.23 -31.65 -6.28
C VAL A 454 1.88 -32.32 -6.05
N THR A 455 1.90 -33.61 -5.68
CA THR A 455 0.67 -34.39 -5.50
C THR A 455 0.80 -35.32 -4.30
N SER A 456 -0.05 -35.08 -3.30
CA SER A 456 -0.10 -35.88 -2.08
C SER A 456 -0.34 -37.37 -2.41
N SER A 457 0.38 -38.23 -1.71
CA SER A 457 0.35 -39.68 -1.80
C SER A 457 -0.85 -40.31 -1.06
N GLY A 458 -1.65 -39.51 -0.35
CA GLY A 458 -3.00 -39.85 0.08
C GLY A 458 -3.29 -39.50 1.53
N GLY A 459 -3.96 -38.36 1.74
CA GLY A 459 -4.17 -37.77 3.06
C GLY A 459 -3.99 -36.26 2.99
N LEU A 460 -3.63 -35.65 4.12
CA LEU A 460 -2.82 -34.44 4.10
C LEU A 460 -1.35 -34.90 4.10
N ASP A 461 -0.57 -34.47 3.11
CA ASP A 461 0.91 -34.57 3.12
C ASP A 461 1.50 -33.17 3.36
N LEU A 462 2.81 -33.07 3.57
CA LEU A 462 3.52 -31.81 3.78
C LEU A 462 3.87 -31.14 2.45
N VAL A 463 3.78 -29.81 2.40
CA VAL A 463 4.29 -28.97 1.29
C VAL A 463 5.26 -27.92 1.84
N VAL A 464 6.35 -27.68 1.10
CA VAL A 464 7.18 -26.49 1.26
C VAL A 464 7.18 -25.77 -0.07
N TRP A 465 6.89 -24.47 -0.05
CA TRP A 465 6.82 -23.59 -1.20
C TRP A 465 7.70 -22.37 -0.95
N SER A 466 8.68 -22.17 -1.82
CA SER A 466 9.58 -21.04 -1.81
C SER A 466 9.48 -20.29 -3.14
N LEU A 467 9.58 -18.97 -3.08
CA LEU A 467 9.57 -18.04 -4.21
C LEU A 467 10.67 -17.00 -4.00
N ASP A 468 11.15 -16.38 -5.06
CA ASP A 468 12.05 -15.22 -4.99
C ASP A 468 11.22 -13.94 -5.12
N PRO A 469 11.19 -13.05 -4.10
CA PRO A 469 10.30 -11.88 -4.07
C PRO A 469 10.53 -10.90 -5.22
N VAL A 470 11.73 -10.87 -5.81
CA VAL A 470 12.07 -9.97 -6.92
C VAL A 470 11.26 -10.31 -8.18
N ASN A 471 10.70 -11.53 -8.30
CA ASN A 471 9.76 -11.85 -9.37
C ASN A 471 8.33 -11.31 -9.14
N ASN A 472 8.09 -10.62 -8.02
CA ASN A 472 6.80 -10.06 -7.61
C ASN A 472 6.87 -8.57 -7.29
N GLU A 473 8.03 -7.93 -7.47
CA GLU A 473 8.16 -6.47 -7.41
C GLU A 473 7.46 -5.89 -8.66
N ASP A 474 6.50 -5.01 -8.42
CA ASP A 474 5.64 -4.29 -9.37
C ASP A 474 5.52 -2.87 -8.80
N LYS A 475 6.39 -1.98 -9.27
CA LYS A 475 6.67 -0.72 -8.58
C LYS A 475 5.65 0.38 -8.87
N ASP A 476 5.09 0.43 -10.07
CA ASP A 476 4.07 1.40 -10.48
C ASP A 476 2.65 0.84 -10.44
N ASN A 477 2.48 -0.44 -10.07
CA ASN A 477 1.21 -1.12 -9.84
C ASN A 477 0.37 -1.28 -11.11
N ASP A 478 1.01 -1.56 -12.24
CA ASP A 478 0.36 -1.81 -13.54
C ASP A 478 -0.13 -3.27 -13.69
N GLY A 479 0.42 -4.19 -12.89
CA GLY A 479 0.12 -5.63 -12.91
C GLY A 479 1.14 -6.51 -13.65
N VAL A 480 2.25 -5.92 -14.09
CA VAL A 480 3.45 -6.54 -14.66
C VAL A 480 4.58 -6.35 -13.64
N ASN A 481 5.54 -7.28 -13.60
CA ASN A 481 6.64 -7.18 -12.64
C ASN A 481 7.85 -6.44 -13.25
N ASP A 482 8.60 -5.72 -12.43
CA ASP A 482 9.79 -4.91 -12.79
C ASP A 482 10.84 -5.69 -13.63
N LEU A 483 10.81 -7.02 -13.62
CA LEU A 483 11.71 -7.90 -14.38
C LEU A 483 11.24 -8.24 -15.81
N THR A 484 9.94 -8.06 -16.09
CA THR A 484 9.35 -8.29 -17.43
C THR A 484 8.66 -7.06 -18.00
N ASP A 485 8.47 -6.04 -17.17
CA ASP A 485 7.97 -4.72 -17.51
C ASP A 485 8.96 -3.96 -18.40
N ASN A 486 8.47 -3.38 -19.50
CA ASN A 486 9.22 -2.49 -20.39
C ASN A 486 9.21 -1.01 -19.95
N CYS A 487 8.38 -0.63 -18.98
CA CYS A 487 8.39 0.66 -18.29
C CYS A 487 8.29 0.53 -16.75
N PRO A 488 9.29 -0.04 -16.02
CA PRO A 488 9.24 -0.36 -14.56
C PRO A 488 9.01 0.77 -13.52
N ASN A 489 8.57 1.95 -13.95
CA ASN A 489 8.26 3.11 -13.12
C ASN A 489 7.11 3.97 -13.72
N THR A 490 6.47 3.52 -14.80
CA THR A 490 5.41 4.25 -15.53
C THR A 490 4.31 3.27 -15.93
N ASN A 491 3.23 3.26 -15.16
CA ASN A 491 2.12 2.31 -15.24
C ASN A 491 1.58 2.11 -16.68
N ASN A 492 1.96 1.01 -17.33
CA ASN A 492 1.60 0.71 -18.72
C ASN A 492 1.10 -0.75 -18.93
N PRO A 493 -0.06 -1.15 -18.35
CA PRO A 493 -0.53 -2.55 -18.22
C PRO A 493 -0.65 -3.38 -19.51
N LEU A 494 -0.50 -2.73 -20.67
CA LEU A 494 -0.57 -3.33 -21.99
C LEU A 494 0.79 -3.69 -22.58
N GLN A 495 1.88 -3.17 -22.00
CA GLN A 495 3.27 -3.48 -22.40
C GLN A 495 3.45 -3.32 -23.91
N ILE A 496 2.96 -2.18 -24.42
CA ILE A 496 3.12 -1.81 -25.82
C ILE A 496 4.55 -1.31 -26.01
N ASP A 497 5.13 -1.74 -27.12
CA ASP A 497 6.50 -1.53 -27.56
C ASP A 497 6.38 -1.50 -29.09
N SER A 498 6.25 -0.30 -29.64
CA SER A 498 5.88 -0.05 -31.04
C SER A 498 7.04 -0.31 -32.02
N ASP A 499 8.28 0.00 -31.62
CA ASP A 499 9.50 -0.17 -32.44
C ASP A 499 10.27 -1.49 -32.18
N LEU A 500 10.11 -2.09 -30.99
CA LEU A 500 10.80 -3.30 -30.49
C LEU A 500 12.26 -3.13 -30.04
N ASP A 501 12.65 -1.96 -29.51
CA ASP A 501 13.95 -1.73 -28.89
C ASP A 501 14.05 -2.25 -27.44
N GLY A 502 12.93 -2.21 -26.70
CA GLY A 502 12.74 -2.82 -25.39
C GLY A 502 12.38 -1.87 -24.24
N ASP A 503 12.40 -0.55 -24.45
CA ASP A 503 11.60 0.37 -23.63
C ASP A 503 10.13 0.34 -24.17
N GLY A 504 9.15 0.90 -23.46
CA GLY A 504 7.73 0.84 -23.86
C GLY A 504 7.12 2.19 -24.17
N ASP A 505 6.07 2.24 -24.99
CA ASP A 505 5.49 3.49 -25.53
C ASP A 505 5.11 4.54 -24.46
N GLU A 506 4.91 4.17 -23.20
CA GLU A 506 4.57 5.13 -22.13
C GLU A 506 5.80 5.71 -21.42
N CYS A 507 7.01 5.21 -21.69
CA CYS A 507 8.27 5.64 -21.10
C CYS A 507 9.44 5.81 -22.09
N ASP A 508 9.27 5.42 -23.35
CA ASP A 508 10.15 5.82 -24.45
C ASP A 508 10.02 7.33 -24.73
N TYR A 509 10.92 7.85 -25.56
CA TYR A 509 10.99 9.23 -26.01
C TYR A 509 10.89 9.37 -27.55
N ASP A 510 10.85 8.25 -28.28
CA ASP A 510 10.91 8.15 -29.75
C ASP A 510 10.22 6.82 -30.15
N ASP A 511 8.89 6.77 -30.00
CA ASP A 511 8.02 5.57 -30.02
C ASP A 511 8.13 4.70 -31.30
N ASP A 512 8.71 5.21 -32.39
CA ASP A 512 8.97 4.48 -33.63
C ASP A 512 10.46 4.41 -34.03
N ASN A 513 11.35 5.10 -33.31
CA ASN A 513 12.80 5.19 -33.54
C ASN A 513 13.17 5.76 -34.93
N ASP A 514 12.53 6.85 -35.36
CA ASP A 514 12.92 7.65 -36.52
C ASP A 514 13.91 8.79 -36.21
N GLY A 515 14.08 9.17 -34.94
CA GLY A 515 15.00 10.20 -34.50
C GLY A 515 14.43 11.61 -34.32
N ILE A 516 13.11 11.79 -34.49
CA ILE A 516 12.32 12.85 -33.88
C ILE A 516 11.71 12.29 -32.59
N THR A 517 11.52 13.13 -31.56
CA THR A 517 10.92 12.66 -30.30
C THR A 517 9.45 13.09 -30.25
N ASP A 518 8.53 12.20 -29.87
CA ASP A 518 7.07 12.40 -29.79
C ASP A 518 6.68 13.75 -29.16
N ASN A 519 7.41 14.16 -28.12
CA ASN A 519 7.17 15.41 -27.40
C ASN A 519 7.74 16.68 -28.07
N SER A 520 8.29 16.61 -29.29
CA SER A 520 8.87 17.77 -29.97
C SER A 520 8.76 17.80 -31.51
N GLY A 521 7.56 17.54 -32.03
CA GLY A 521 7.23 17.74 -33.45
C GLY A 521 7.47 16.50 -34.30
N ASP A 522 7.12 15.35 -33.74
CA ASP A 522 6.72 14.17 -34.49
C ASP A 522 5.18 14.15 -34.52
N ASP A 523 4.60 14.22 -35.73
CA ASP A 523 3.14 14.16 -35.94
C ASP A 523 2.63 12.73 -36.22
N CYS A 524 3.54 11.74 -36.31
CA CYS A 524 3.29 10.32 -36.55
C CYS A 524 3.82 9.31 -35.49
N PRO A 525 3.92 9.62 -34.17
CA PRO A 525 4.69 8.82 -33.20
C PRO A 525 4.18 7.39 -32.98
N ARG A 526 2.91 7.10 -33.30
CA ARG A 526 2.34 5.75 -33.15
C ARG A 526 1.53 5.33 -34.37
N GLY A 527 1.92 4.21 -34.99
CA GLY A 527 1.03 3.42 -35.86
C GLY A 527 1.56 2.98 -37.22
N GLY A 528 2.80 3.31 -37.59
CA GLY A 528 3.33 3.13 -38.95
C GLY A 528 4.58 2.26 -39.10
N ALA A 529 5.67 2.86 -39.56
CA ALA A 529 6.85 2.24 -40.16
C ALA A 529 8.15 2.59 -39.43
N TRP A 530 8.24 2.12 -38.19
CA TRP A 530 9.40 2.09 -37.29
C TRP A 530 10.81 1.82 -37.88
N ASN A 531 11.83 2.23 -37.12
CA ASN A 531 13.27 2.09 -37.36
C ASN A 531 13.73 2.66 -38.71
N TRP A 532 13.59 3.97 -38.87
CA TRP A 532 14.06 4.68 -40.04
C TRP A 532 14.87 5.92 -39.65
N THR A 533 14.69 7.04 -40.35
CA THR A 533 15.38 8.30 -40.07
C THR A 533 14.61 9.41 -40.77
N SER A 534 14.02 10.34 -40.03
CA SER A 534 13.54 11.62 -40.61
C SER A 534 14.75 12.35 -41.24
N ASP A 535 14.71 12.43 -42.58
CA ASP A 535 15.57 13.30 -43.38
C ASP A 535 14.89 13.58 -44.71
N SER A 536 15.17 14.75 -45.29
CA SER A 536 14.68 15.27 -46.59
C SER A 536 14.82 14.38 -47.85
N THR A 537 15.00 13.07 -47.71
CA THR A 537 14.96 12.03 -48.74
C THR A 537 14.06 10.82 -48.39
N THR A 538 13.46 10.81 -47.20
CA THR A 538 12.51 9.81 -46.67
C THR A 538 11.32 10.40 -45.91
N ASP A 539 11.44 11.67 -45.53
CA ASP A 539 10.47 12.58 -44.92
C ASP A 539 10.84 13.98 -45.46
N PHE A 540 10.04 14.54 -46.36
CA PHE A 540 10.45 15.72 -47.13
C PHE A 540 10.50 17.00 -46.29
N ASP A 541 9.53 17.23 -45.41
CA ASP A 541 9.36 18.45 -44.61
C ASP A 541 10.01 18.38 -43.20
N ASN A 542 10.23 17.16 -42.68
CA ASN A 542 10.89 16.76 -41.43
C ASN A 542 9.99 16.88 -40.18
N ASP A 543 8.76 16.36 -40.25
CA ASP A 543 7.73 16.31 -39.18
C ASP A 543 7.58 14.94 -38.49
N GLY A 544 8.38 13.92 -38.84
CA GLY A 544 8.28 12.56 -38.29
C GLY A 544 7.29 11.65 -39.03
N CYS A 545 6.53 12.18 -39.98
CA CYS A 545 5.73 11.39 -40.91
C CYS A 545 6.56 11.00 -42.15
N LYS A 546 6.23 9.83 -42.72
CA LYS A 546 7.05 9.21 -43.77
C LYS A 546 6.33 9.21 -45.11
N ASP A 547 6.88 9.92 -46.10
CA ASP A 547 6.39 10.07 -47.49
C ASP A 547 5.78 8.78 -48.07
N SER A 548 6.40 7.64 -47.74
CA SER A 548 6.13 6.37 -48.44
C SER A 548 5.04 5.49 -47.82
N SER A 549 4.55 5.83 -46.62
CA SER A 549 3.64 4.93 -45.87
C SER A 549 2.78 5.52 -44.77
N GLU A 550 3.10 6.70 -44.23
CA GLU A 550 2.34 7.34 -43.15
C GLU A 550 1.81 8.71 -43.56
N ASP A 551 2.68 9.51 -44.17
CA ASP A 551 2.34 10.81 -44.69
C ASP A 551 1.44 10.71 -45.94
N ASN A 552 0.61 11.73 -46.15
CA ASN A 552 -0.21 11.93 -47.35
C ASN A 552 -0.22 13.42 -47.79
N ASP A 553 0.66 14.27 -47.24
CA ASP A 553 0.88 15.69 -47.57
C ASP A 553 2.40 15.97 -47.48
N ASP A 554 3.21 15.36 -48.38
CA ASP A 554 4.69 15.31 -48.29
C ASP A 554 5.35 16.70 -47.99
N ASP A 555 4.74 17.84 -48.33
CA ASP A 555 5.30 19.18 -48.07
C ASP A 555 4.54 20.10 -47.10
N ASN A 556 3.53 19.52 -46.43
CA ASN A 556 2.75 20.08 -45.33
C ASN A 556 2.12 21.45 -45.66
N ASP A 557 1.59 21.57 -46.88
CA ASP A 557 0.90 22.76 -47.37
C ASP A 557 -0.62 22.73 -47.11
N GLY A 558 -1.17 21.56 -46.79
CA GLY A 558 -2.58 21.33 -46.51
C GLY A 558 -3.38 20.67 -47.67
N ILE A 559 -2.72 20.24 -48.75
CA ILE A 559 -3.33 19.56 -49.90
C ILE A 559 -2.79 18.13 -50.02
N GLU A 560 -3.68 17.13 -49.98
CA GLU A 560 -3.27 15.71 -50.07
C GLU A 560 -2.51 15.39 -51.39
N ASP A 561 -1.47 14.56 -51.28
CA ASP A 561 -0.58 14.00 -52.32
C ASP A 561 -1.22 13.70 -53.69
N ASP A 562 -2.41 13.09 -53.70
CA ASP A 562 -3.09 12.69 -54.94
C ASP A 562 -4.02 13.76 -55.53
N THR A 563 -4.10 14.91 -54.87
CA THR A 563 -4.68 16.17 -55.36
C THR A 563 -3.65 17.24 -55.69
N ASP A 564 -2.45 17.19 -55.13
CA ASP A 564 -1.38 18.17 -55.36
C ASP A 564 -0.63 18.00 -56.71
N SER A 565 -0.51 19.09 -57.46
CA SER A 565 0.24 19.22 -58.72
C SER A 565 1.74 19.52 -58.52
N CYS A 566 2.14 19.99 -57.33
CA CYS A 566 3.41 20.65 -57.04
C CYS A 566 4.32 19.99 -55.97
N LEU A 567 3.81 19.11 -55.10
CA LEU A 567 4.37 18.15 -54.09
C LEU A 567 5.86 18.07 -53.77
N SER A 568 6.75 18.28 -54.74
CA SER A 568 8.21 18.24 -54.50
C SER A 568 8.99 19.13 -55.48
N THR A 569 8.33 20.16 -56.02
CA THR A 569 8.88 21.04 -57.06
C THR A 569 9.76 22.15 -56.48
N TYR A 570 9.49 22.59 -55.25
CA TYR A 570 10.31 23.58 -54.53
C TYR A 570 11.41 22.92 -53.67
N SER A 571 12.45 23.68 -53.30
CA SER A 571 13.50 23.18 -52.39
C SER A 571 14.37 24.32 -51.81
N PRO A 572 14.55 24.41 -50.47
CA PRO A 572 13.99 23.54 -49.42
C PRO A 572 12.46 23.73 -49.24
N PRO A 573 11.77 22.79 -48.54
CA PRO A 573 10.34 22.87 -48.24
C PRO A 573 9.92 24.18 -47.55
N ARG A 574 8.61 24.45 -47.50
CA ARG A 574 8.05 25.68 -46.92
C ARG A 574 6.99 25.38 -45.84
N ASN A 575 7.39 24.71 -44.76
CA ASN A 575 6.66 24.48 -43.49
C ASN A 575 6.21 25.74 -42.69
N TRP A 576 5.86 26.82 -43.40
CA TRP A 576 5.31 28.09 -42.92
C TRP A 576 4.30 28.67 -43.91
N TRP A 577 4.14 28.03 -45.08
CA TRP A 577 3.23 28.37 -46.14
C TRP A 577 2.25 27.22 -46.30
N THR A 578 0.97 27.54 -46.36
CA THR A 578 -0.11 26.59 -46.61
C THR A 578 -0.90 27.09 -47.82
N SER A 579 -1.44 26.18 -48.62
CA SER A 579 -2.38 26.52 -49.68
C SER A 579 -3.57 27.26 -49.06
N ASP A 580 -3.90 28.42 -49.63
CA ASP A 580 -5.13 29.13 -49.29
C ASP A 580 -5.60 29.96 -50.50
N SER A 581 -6.92 30.11 -50.62
CA SER A 581 -7.63 30.87 -51.68
C SER A 581 -7.19 32.33 -51.95
N SER A 582 -6.23 32.86 -51.21
CA SER A 582 -5.62 34.19 -51.44
C SER A 582 -4.20 34.12 -52.03
N ASN A 583 -3.63 32.92 -52.14
CA ASN A 583 -2.22 32.69 -52.46
C ASN A 583 -1.97 31.47 -53.39
N ASP A 584 -2.95 30.57 -53.48
CA ASP A 584 -3.17 29.48 -54.44
C ASP A 584 -4.70 29.53 -54.75
N ILE A 585 -5.07 29.87 -55.99
CA ILE A 585 -6.45 30.20 -56.34
C ILE A 585 -7.30 28.99 -56.72
N ASP A 586 -6.76 28.01 -57.45
CA ASP A 586 -7.49 26.79 -57.82
C ASP A 586 -7.31 25.64 -56.81
N GLN A 587 -6.42 25.83 -55.80
CA GLN A 587 -6.13 24.88 -54.71
C GLN A 587 -5.57 23.55 -55.23
N ASP A 588 -4.65 23.63 -56.19
CA ASP A 588 -3.93 22.47 -56.72
C ASP A 588 -2.54 22.26 -56.07
N GLY A 589 -2.20 23.03 -55.02
CA GLY A 589 -0.90 23.01 -54.33
C GLY A 589 0.17 23.85 -55.02
N CYS A 590 -0.06 24.32 -56.26
CA CYS A 590 0.86 25.23 -56.94
C CYS A 590 0.59 26.71 -56.62
N ARG A 591 1.47 27.28 -55.81
CA ARG A 591 1.42 28.71 -55.46
C ARG A 591 1.49 29.68 -56.66
N ASP A 592 0.42 30.48 -56.86
CA ASP A 592 0.24 31.59 -57.84
C ASP A 592 1.52 32.40 -58.13
N ALA A 593 2.26 32.70 -57.05
CA ALA A 593 3.25 33.78 -57.07
C ALA A 593 4.55 33.42 -57.83
N ASP A 594 4.85 32.13 -57.97
CA ASP A 594 6.08 31.66 -58.60
C ASP A 594 6.06 30.26 -59.24
N GLU A 595 5.00 29.46 -59.06
CA GLU A 595 5.03 28.01 -59.39
C GLU A 595 3.95 27.59 -60.40
N ASP A 596 2.76 28.21 -60.36
CA ASP A 596 1.69 28.03 -61.37
C ASP A 596 1.79 28.98 -62.61
N MET A 597 1.03 28.67 -63.68
CA MET A 597 0.87 29.42 -64.94
C MET A 597 -0.55 29.37 -65.54
N ASP A 598 -1.56 28.94 -64.79
CA ASP A 598 -2.97 28.86 -65.20
C ASP A 598 -3.83 29.16 -63.96
N ASP A 599 -3.65 30.34 -63.35
CA ASP A 599 -4.05 30.75 -61.98
C ASP A 599 -5.48 30.37 -61.51
N ASP A 600 -6.39 29.89 -62.36
CA ASP A 600 -7.75 29.44 -62.01
C ASP A 600 -8.15 28.06 -62.59
N GLY A 601 -7.21 27.30 -63.16
CA GLY A 601 -7.36 25.90 -63.55
C GLY A 601 -8.32 25.61 -64.71
N ASP A 602 -8.85 26.65 -65.39
CA ASP A 602 -9.95 26.51 -66.35
C ASP A 602 -9.52 26.01 -67.75
N GLY A 603 -8.21 26.03 -68.03
CA GLY A 603 -7.58 25.62 -69.27
C GLY A 603 -7.35 26.73 -70.30
N PHE A 604 -7.41 28.00 -69.90
CA PHE A 604 -7.03 29.16 -70.70
C PHE A 604 -5.86 29.97 -70.08
N ASP A 605 -4.59 29.60 -70.40
CA ASP A 605 -3.36 30.27 -69.88
C ASP A 605 -3.57 31.79 -69.65
N ASP A 606 -3.24 32.38 -68.49
CA ASP A 606 -3.66 33.75 -68.07
C ASP A 606 -3.25 34.92 -69.02
N ALA A 607 -2.45 34.64 -70.04
CA ALA A 607 -2.20 35.53 -71.17
C ALA A 607 -3.28 35.55 -72.26
N ALA A 608 -4.28 34.66 -72.20
CA ALA A 608 -5.29 34.37 -73.22
C ALA A 608 -6.74 34.49 -72.73
N ASP A 609 -6.98 34.37 -71.43
CA ASP A 609 -8.26 34.63 -70.80
C ASP A 609 -8.50 36.14 -70.50
N ASP A 610 -9.77 36.55 -70.51
CA ASP A 610 -10.24 37.89 -70.11
C ASP A 610 -10.61 37.96 -68.59
N CYS A 611 -10.64 36.83 -67.87
CA CYS A 611 -11.06 36.67 -66.47
C CYS A 611 -10.09 35.85 -65.56
N SER A 612 -8.79 35.85 -65.87
CA SER A 612 -7.73 34.90 -65.46
C SER A 612 -7.38 34.74 -63.96
N LYS A 613 -8.38 34.75 -63.08
CA LYS A 613 -8.41 34.46 -61.64
C LYS A 613 -9.83 34.01 -61.21
N GLU A 614 -10.70 33.66 -62.15
CA GLU A 614 -12.13 33.37 -62.01
C GLU A 614 -12.58 32.43 -63.16
N ALA A 615 -12.26 31.14 -62.99
CA ALA A 615 -12.46 30.04 -63.96
C ALA A 615 -13.79 30.09 -64.74
N GLY A 616 -13.76 30.00 -66.08
CA GLY A 616 -14.95 30.26 -66.87
C GLY A 616 -15.12 29.59 -68.24
N SER A 617 -16.34 29.07 -68.45
CA SER A 617 -16.71 28.29 -69.63
C SER A 617 -17.29 29.11 -70.80
N SER A 618 -17.47 30.43 -70.65
CA SER A 618 -18.39 31.23 -71.49
C SER A 618 -18.18 31.18 -73.01
N THR A 619 -19.27 31.00 -73.77
CA THR A 619 -19.20 30.92 -75.25
C THR A 619 -20.18 31.79 -76.06
N LEU A 620 -21.22 32.38 -75.47
CA LEU A 620 -22.09 33.38 -76.13
C LEU A 620 -22.04 34.73 -75.39
N GLY A 621 -22.43 35.80 -76.09
CA GLY A 621 -22.36 37.17 -75.55
C GLY A 621 -21.08 37.90 -75.95
N THR A 622 -20.50 38.67 -75.02
CA THR A 622 -19.38 39.60 -75.27
C THR A 622 -18.11 39.31 -74.48
N TYR A 623 -18.17 38.48 -73.44
CA TYR A 623 -17.03 38.02 -72.62
C TYR A 623 -16.80 36.52 -72.90
N GLN A 624 -15.55 36.05 -72.84
CA GLN A 624 -15.16 34.67 -73.21
C GLN A 624 -14.04 34.21 -72.29
N GLY A 625 -14.13 32.98 -71.75
CA GLY A 625 -13.24 32.49 -70.69
C GLY A 625 -13.63 33.00 -69.29
N CYS A 626 -14.51 34.00 -69.22
CA CYS A 626 -15.23 34.36 -68.00
C CYS A 626 -16.33 33.33 -67.67
N VAL A 627 -16.81 33.37 -66.43
CA VAL A 627 -17.86 32.49 -65.91
C VAL A 627 -19.17 32.55 -66.75
N ASP A 628 -19.74 31.37 -67.01
CA ASP A 628 -21.04 31.05 -67.65
C ASP A 628 -21.62 29.94 -66.78
N SER A 629 -22.15 30.35 -65.63
CA SER A 629 -22.34 29.51 -64.45
C SER A 629 -23.43 28.46 -64.60
N ASP A 630 -24.31 28.57 -65.61
CA ASP A 630 -25.51 27.74 -65.76
C ASP A 630 -25.56 26.85 -67.02
N ASP A 631 -24.55 26.95 -67.89
CA ASP A 631 -24.45 26.25 -69.19
C ASP A 631 -25.62 26.54 -70.18
N ASP A 632 -26.46 27.57 -69.96
CA ASP A 632 -27.42 28.08 -70.96
C ASP A 632 -26.70 28.82 -72.10
N GLY A 633 -25.48 29.29 -71.80
CA GLY A 633 -24.45 29.72 -72.73
C GLY A 633 -24.13 31.21 -72.68
N TRP A 634 -24.72 32.00 -71.77
CA TRP A 634 -24.46 33.43 -71.61
C TRP A 634 -23.51 33.70 -70.44
N ALA A 635 -22.40 34.40 -70.72
CA ALA A 635 -21.51 34.87 -69.67
C ALA A 635 -22.26 35.72 -68.62
N ASP A 636 -21.91 35.50 -67.34
CA ASP A 636 -22.64 36.00 -66.16
C ASP A 636 -22.84 37.53 -66.14
N LEU A 637 -21.98 38.28 -66.83
CA LEU A 637 -22.10 39.74 -66.98
C LEU A 637 -23.26 40.22 -67.88
N GLU A 638 -23.92 39.36 -68.65
CA GLU A 638 -25.02 39.73 -69.55
C GLU A 638 -26.37 39.05 -69.28
N ASP A 639 -26.42 38.07 -68.37
CA ASP A 639 -27.66 37.41 -67.96
C ASP A 639 -28.31 38.04 -66.69
N THR A 640 -29.59 37.76 -66.43
CA THR A 640 -30.31 38.24 -65.23
C THR A 640 -30.33 37.21 -64.10
N CYS A 641 -30.20 35.91 -64.41
CA CYS A 641 -29.86 34.88 -63.42
C CYS A 641 -28.70 33.99 -63.90
N PRO A 642 -27.51 34.59 -64.05
CA PRO A 642 -26.29 33.97 -64.58
C PRO A 642 -25.98 32.52 -64.21
N ASN A 643 -26.39 32.11 -63.01
CA ASN A 643 -26.00 30.85 -62.40
C ASN A 643 -27.14 29.83 -62.34
N GLU A 644 -28.29 30.09 -62.99
CA GLU A 644 -29.44 29.20 -62.94
C GLU A 644 -30.22 29.05 -64.26
N PHE A 645 -30.14 27.86 -64.88
CA PHE A 645 -30.82 27.54 -66.15
C PHE A 645 -32.31 27.88 -66.14
N GLY A 646 -32.64 29.04 -66.70
CA GLY A 646 -33.90 29.71 -66.40
C GLY A 646 -34.88 29.86 -67.56
N ASN A 647 -36.13 30.15 -67.21
CA ASN A 647 -37.23 30.33 -68.17
C ASN A 647 -38.30 31.36 -67.76
N SER A 648 -38.07 32.12 -66.68
CA SER A 648 -38.95 33.12 -66.09
C SER A 648 -39.45 34.18 -67.08
N SER A 649 -40.60 34.80 -66.75
CA SER A 649 -41.30 35.65 -67.73
C SER A 649 -42.13 36.82 -67.18
N MET A 650 -42.12 37.07 -65.86
CA MET A 650 -42.86 38.16 -65.22
C MET A 650 -41.91 39.30 -64.78
N ALA A 651 -42.50 40.40 -64.31
CA ALA A 651 -41.87 41.54 -63.61
C ALA A 651 -40.71 42.33 -64.24
N GLY A 652 -39.67 41.74 -64.83
CA GLY A 652 -38.62 42.52 -65.52
C GLY A 652 -37.35 41.77 -65.92
N THR A 653 -37.35 40.46 -65.78
CA THR A 653 -36.21 39.65 -65.40
C THR A 653 -36.26 38.37 -66.24
N LEU A 654 -35.15 38.04 -66.90
CA LEU A 654 -35.11 37.06 -68.00
C LEU A 654 -34.11 35.95 -67.68
N ALA A 655 -34.45 34.74 -68.15
CA ALA A 655 -33.63 33.54 -68.00
C ALA A 655 -33.33 33.14 -66.55
N CYS A 656 -34.33 33.27 -65.66
CA CYS A 656 -34.26 32.76 -64.28
C CYS A 656 -35.21 31.57 -64.04
N PRO A 657 -35.00 30.70 -63.05
CA PRO A 657 -35.98 29.68 -62.69
C PRO A 657 -37.26 30.20 -62.04
N ASP A 658 -38.25 29.31 -61.98
CA ASP A 658 -39.60 29.45 -61.42
C ASP A 658 -39.99 28.03 -60.95
N SER A 659 -39.80 27.74 -59.66
CA SER A 659 -39.69 26.39 -59.09
C SER A 659 -41.03 25.76 -58.71
N ASP A 660 -41.89 26.47 -57.98
CA ASP A 660 -43.21 25.97 -57.58
C ASP A 660 -44.33 26.28 -58.62
N GLY A 661 -44.07 27.21 -59.55
CA GLY A 661 -44.96 27.57 -60.64
C GLY A 661 -46.02 28.61 -60.29
N ASP A 662 -45.85 29.40 -59.23
CA ASP A 662 -46.75 30.52 -58.88
C ASP A 662 -46.74 31.65 -59.95
N GLY A 663 -45.59 31.83 -60.63
CA GLY A 663 -45.39 32.75 -61.74
C GLY A 663 -44.56 34.01 -61.46
N TRP A 664 -44.02 34.15 -60.24
CA TRP A 664 -42.80 34.91 -60.00
C TRP A 664 -41.58 34.05 -60.34
N ALA A 665 -40.44 34.71 -60.58
CA ALA A 665 -39.18 33.99 -60.69
C ALA A 665 -38.63 33.74 -59.28
N ASN A 666 -37.80 32.71 -59.09
CA ASN A 666 -37.31 32.32 -57.76
C ASN A 666 -36.64 33.43 -56.93
N PHE A 667 -36.13 34.50 -57.56
CA PHE A 667 -35.49 35.63 -56.87
C PHE A 667 -36.44 36.84 -56.69
N GLU A 668 -37.71 36.75 -57.11
CA GLU A 668 -38.79 37.72 -56.78
C GLU A 668 -39.95 37.07 -56.00
N ASP A 669 -39.85 35.78 -55.70
CA ASP A 669 -40.66 35.09 -54.70
C ASP A 669 -39.77 34.89 -53.47
N ASP A 670 -40.18 35.40 -52.32
CA ASP A 670 -39.35 35.29 -51.12
C ASP A 670 -39.36 33.85 -50.54
N LEU A 671 -40.34 32.99 -50.92
CA LEU A 671 -40.38 31.57 -50.53
C LEU A 671 -40.70 30.62 -51.73
N PRO A 672 -39.79 30.48 -52.72
CA PRO A 672 -40.03 29.84 -54.05
C PRO A 672 -40.41 28.35 -54.09
N ASN A 673 -40.57 27.72 -52.93
CA ASN A 673 -40.85 26.30 -52.76
C ASN A 673 -42.06 26.02 -51.84
N ASP A 674 -42.57 27.01 -51.10
CA ASP A 674 -43.81 26.87 -50.31
C ASP A 674 -44.88 27.82 -50.87
N SER A 675 -45.68 27.32 -51.82
CA SER A 675 -46.90 27.96 -52.36
C SER A 675 -47.95 28.49 -51.35
N THR A 676 -47.73 28.38 -50.04
CA THR A 676 -48.53 29.01 -48.96
C THR A 676 -47.91 30.27 -48.36
N GLN A 677 -46.67 30.57 -48.75
CA GLN A 677 -45.84 31.74 -48.45
C GLN A 677 -45.36 32.35 -49.79
N TRP A 678 -45.10 33.66 -49.83
CA TRP A 678 -44.62 34.37 -51.05
C TRP A 678 -44.16 35.82 -50.74
N VAL A 679 -44.06 36.16 -49.44
CA VAL A 679 -43.52 37.42 -48.92
C VAL A 679 -42.82 37.07 -47.62
N ASP A 680 -41.63 37.61 -47.47
CA ASP A 680 -40.78 37.56 -46.30
C ASP A 680 -40.33 39.00 -46.01
N THR A 681 -40.93 39.66 -45.01
CA THR A 681 -40.80 41.11 -44.83
C THR A 681 -39.41 41.50 -44.33
N ASP A 682 -38.75 40.63 -43.56
CA ASP A 682 -37.39 40.83 -43.08
C ASP A 682 -36.36 39.89 -43.74
N GLY A 683 -36.79 38.80 -44.38
CA GLY A 683 -36.03 38.03 -45.36
C GLY A 683 -35.29 36.83 -44.79
N ASP A 684 -35.92 36.11 -43.86
CA ASP A 684 -35.25 35.14 -42.99
C ASP A 684 -35.55 33.65 -43.30
N GLY A 685 -36.43 33.39 -44.26
CA GLY A 685 -36.87 32.05 -44.65
C GLY A 685 -38.17 31.59 -44.00
N TYR A 686 -38.78 32.39 -43.13
CA TYR A 686 -40.04 32.13 -42.45
C TYR A 686 -41.10 33.15 -42.91
N GLY A 687 -41.95 32.76 -43.86
CA GLY A 687 -42.86 33.75 -44.46
C GLY A 687 -43.90 34.37 -43.51
N ASP A 688 -44.13 35.68 -43.70
CA ASP A 688 -45.03 36.59 -42.95
C ASP A 688 -46.43 36.03 -42.61
N ASN A 689 -46.93 35.06 -43.37
CA ASN A 689 -48.31 34.59 -43.26
C ASN A 689 -48.50 33.78 -41.97
N PRO A 690 -49.22 34.28 -40.94
CA PRO A 690 -49.37 33.58 -39.66
C PRO A 690 -50.31 32.35 -39.74
N ASN A 691 -50.61 31.88 -40.95
CA ASN A 691 -51.37 30.67 -41.24
C ASN A 691 -50.65 29.77 -42.29
N GLY A 692 -49.43 30.12 -42.70
CA GLY A 692 -48.55 29.25 -43.50
C GLY A 692 -47.94 28.14 -42.64
N ASN A 693 -47.04 27.36 -43.23
CA ASN A 693 -46.17 26.47 -42.45
C ASN A 693 -45.06 27.33 -41.81
N THR A 694 -44.61 26.92 -40.60
CA THR A 694 -43.55 27.61 -39.83
C THR A 694 -43.61 29.14 -39.96
N PRO A 695 -44.70 29.78 -39.51
CA PRO A 695 -44.82 31.22 -39.59
C PRO A 695 -43.82 31.88 -38.64
N ASP A 696 -43.22 32.95 -39.11
CA ASP A 696 -42.28 33.76 -38.36
C ASP A 696 -42.90 34.36 -37.08
N SER A 697 -42.08 34.36 -36.02
CA SER A 697 -42.35 34.86 -34.69
C SER A 697 -41.91 36.32 -34.48
N CYS A 698 -41.04 36.87 -35.34
CA CYS A 698 -40.35 38.15 -35.17
C CYS A 698 -40.67 39.26 -36.22
N LEU A 699 -41.23 38.94 -37.39
CA LEU A 699 -41.98 39.69 -38.43
C LEU A 699 -41.41 41.00 -39.05
N ASP A 700 -40.57 41.71 -38.32
CA ASP A 700 -39.88 42.94 -38.76
C ASP A 700 -38.37 42.86 -38.41
N ILE A 701 -37.88 41.69 -37.97
CA ILE A 701 -36.53 41.40 -37.44
C ILE A 701 -36.12 39.96 -37.82
N SER A 702 -35.45 39.83 -38.96
CA SER A 702 -34.97 38.57 -39.53
C SER A 702 -34.17 37.71 -38.55
N GLY A 703 -34.46 36.41 -38.52
CA GLY A 703 -33.74 35.44 -37.71
C GLY A 703 -33.85 33.98 -38.16
N ASN A 704 -33.10 33.14 -37.48
CA ASN A 704 -32.65 31.83 -37.97
C ASN A 704 -32.91 30.70 -36.96
N SER A 705 -33.43 31.01 -35.77
CA SER A 705 -33.76 30.04 -34.72
C SER A 705 -34.74 28.96 -35.22
N VAL A 706 -34.48 27.72 -34.83
CA VAL A 706 -35.20 26.49 -35.26
C VAL A 706 -35.76 25.64 -34.12
N LEU A 707 -35.38 25.91 -32.87
CA LEU A 707 -35.73 25.09 -31.70
C LEU A 707 -36.79 25.75 -30.79
N ASP A 708 -36.80 27.08 -30.65
CA ASP A 708 -37.77 27.82 -29.81
C ASP A 708 -38.72 28.75 -30.60
N ARG A 709 -38.22 29.82 -31.22
CA ARG A 709 -39.01 30.92 -31.81
C ARG A 709 -38.68 31.15 -33.29
N TYR A 710 -39.03 30.18 -34.14
CA TYR A 710 -38.93 30.27 -35.61
C TYR A 710 -38.97 31.69 -36.18
N GLY A 711 -37.88 32.11 -36.81
CA GLY A 711 -37.67 33.44 -37.41
C GLY A 711 -37.09 34.51 -36.46
N CYS A 712 -36.81 34.19 -35.20
CA CYS A 712 -36.17 35.15 -34.29
C CYS A 712 -34.63 35.05 -34.31
N PRO A 713 -33.90 36.17 -34.08
CA PRO A 713 -32.44 36.21 -34.21
C PRO A 713 -31.71 35.23 -33.30
N ASP A 714 -30.82 34.45 -33.90
CA ASP A 714 -29.99 33.39 -33.32
C ASP A 714 -28.55 33.64 -33.85
N PRO A 715 -27.71 34.40 -33.13
CA PRO A 715 -26.51 34.98 -33.75
C PRO A 715 -25.36 34.00 -34.00
N ASP A 716 -25.42 32.80 -33.41
CA ASP A 716 -24.39 31.75 -33.50
C ASP A 716 -24.88 30.46 -34.19
N ASN A 717 -26.19 30.27 -34.38
CA ASN A 717 -26.86 29.18 -35.09
C ASN A 717 -27.00 27.85 -34.30
N ASP A 718 -27.01 27.89 -32.96
CA ASP A 718 -27.34 26.67 -32.18
C ASP A 718 -28.82 26.24 -32.31
N GLY A 719 -29.67 27.14 -32.80
CA GLY A 719 -31.09 26.96 -33.05
C GLY A 719 -32.01 27.66 -32.04
N TYR A 720 -31.50 28.26 -30.98
CA TYR A 720 -32.24 29.00 -29.95
C TYR A 720 -32.18 30.51 -30.18
N SER A 721 -33.31 31.19 -29.94
CA SER A 721 -33.39 32.63 -30.16
C SER A 721 -32.79 33.43 -29.01
N SER A 722 -32.01 34.45 -29.37
CA SER A 722 -31.46 35.43 -28.46
C SER A 722 -32.54 36.26 -27.73
N THR A 723 -32.17 36.85 -26.59
CA THR A 723 -33.09 37.59 -25.72
C THR A 723 -33.65 38.88 -26.33
N ASP A 724 -34.91 39.21 -26.02
CA ASP A 724 -35.52 40.51 -26.32
C ASP A 724 -36.44 41.05 -25.19
N ASP A 725 -37.10 42.19 -25.43
CA ASP A 725 -38.04 42.87 -24.51
C ASP A 725 -39.26 41.98 -24.08
N SER A 726 -39.43 40.80 -24.69
CA SER A 726 -40.57 39.89 -24.55
C SER A 726 -40.21 38.40 -24.34
N TRP A 727 -38.97 38.00 -24.57
CA TRP A 727 -38.44 36.64 -24.37
C TRP A 727 -37.05 36.74 -23.71
N SER A 728 -36.90 36.30 -22.46
CA SER A 728 -35.65 36.37 -21.70
C SER A 728 -35.02 34.98 -21.51
N VAL A 729 -33.77 34.90 -21.03
CA VAL A 729 -33.12 33.62 -20.67
C VAL A 729 -34.02 32.78 -19.76
N SER A 730 -34.65 33.44 -18.77
CA SER A 730 -35.60 32.79 -17.85
C SER A 730 -36.93 32.31 -18.47
N ASP A 731 -37.23 32.71 -19.71
CA ASP A 731 -38.36 32.20 -20.50
C ASP A 731 -37.96 31.06 -21.46
N GLY A 732 -36.65 30.80 -21.63
CA GLY A 732 -36.09 29.83 -22.58
C GLY A 732 -35.49 30.46 -23.84
N ALA A 733 -35.09 31.73 -23.79
CA ALA A 733 -34.15 32.30 -24.75
C ALA A 733 -32.73 31.78 -24.47
N ASP A 734 -31.88 31.80 -25.48
CA ASP A 734 -30.48 31.44 -25.34
C ASP A 734 -29.71 32.38 -24.36
N ALA A 735 -28.82 31.78 -23.57
CA ALA A 735 -27.99 32.40 -22.54
C ALA A 735 -26.64 32.95 -23.07
N PHE A 736 -26.07 32.38 -24.14
CA PHE A 736 -24.79 32.74 -24.74
C PHE A 736 -24.91 33.04 -26.25
N PRO A 737 -25.52 34.18 -26.67
CA PRO A 737 -25.84 34.49 -28.08
C PRO A 737 -24.65 34.85 -28.98
N THR A 738 -23.50 34.23 -28.74
CA THR A 738 -22.28 34.25 -29.56
C THR A 738 -21.51 32.92 -29.52
N ASP A 739 -22.04 31.85 -28.90
CA ASP A 739 -21.39 30.55 -28.76
C ASP A 739 -22.35 29.42 -29.18
N GLU A 740 -22.16 28.91 -30.40
CA GLU A 740 -22.97 27.85 -31.03
C GLU A 740 -23.02 26.51 -30.24
N THR A 741 -22.26 26.42 -29.16
CA THR A 741 -22.10 25.22 -28.34
C THR A 741 -22.78 25.32 -26.97
N GLN A 742 -23.29 26.51 -26.58
CA GLN A 742 -23.86 26.79 -25.26
C GLN A 742 -25.15 27.62 -25.34
N TRP A 743 -26.28 27.09 -24.85
CA TRP A 743 -27.58 27.80 -24.80
C TRP A 743 -28.17 27.96 -23.40
N SER A 744 -27.52 27.41 -22.37
CA SER A 744 -28.08 27.30 -21.02
C SER A 744 -27.01 27.58 -19.96
N ASP A 745 -27.35 28.48 -19.03
CA ASP A 745 -26.61 28.85 -17.83
C ASP A 745 -27.59 28.66 -16.66
N TRP A 746 -27.40 27.59 -15.86
CA TRP A 746 -28.39 27.22 -14.84
C TRP A 746 -28.25 27.99 -13.53
N ASP A 747 -27.06 28.48 -13.18
CA ASP A 747 -26.80 29.14 -11.89
C ASP A 747 -26.33 30.61 -11.95
N GLU A 748 -26.30 31.17 -13.16
CA GLU A 748 -26.08 32.58 -13.51
C GLU A 748 -24.62 33.06 -13.29
N ASP A 749 -23.63 32.20 -13.49
CA ASP A 749 -22.20 32.51 -13.30
C ASP A 749 -21.46 32.92 -14.59
N GLY A 750 -21.97 32.51 -15.76
CA GLY A 750 -21.42 32.83 -17.07
C GLY A 750 -20.58 31.73 -17.74
N PHE A 751 -20.65 30.48 -17.27
CA PHE A 751 -20.17 29.29 -17.99
C PHE A 751 -21.34 28.39 -18.42
N GLY A 752 -21.14 27.61 -19.47
CA GLY A 752 -22.24 26.93 -20.16
C GLY A 752 -22.52 25.50 -19.69
N ASP A 753 -23.79 25.14 -19.51
CA ASP A 753 -24.21 23.84 -18.97
C ASP A 753 -23.84 22.64 -19.87
N ASN A 754 -23.67 22.84 -21.18
CA ASN A 754 -23.37 21.75 -22.13
C ASN A 754 -21.91 21.31 -21.99
N TYR A 755 -21.66 20.02 -22.24
CA TYR A 755 -20.38 19.39 -21.96
C TYR A 755 -19.93 18.49 -23.12
N GLY A 756 -18.64 18.58 -23.46
CA GLY A 756 -17.98 17.78 -24.50
C GLY A 756 -16.93 16.82 -23.95
N ASN A 757 -16.46 17.02 -22.71
CA ASN A 757 -15.47 16.15 -22.09
C ASN A 757 -16.01 14.72 -21.86
N ILE A 758 -15.55 13.77 -22.68
CA ILE A 758 -15.98 12.37 -22.66
C ILE A 758 -15.55 11.61 -21.40
N SER A 759 -14.54 12.11 -20.67
CA SER A 759 -14.03 11.51 -19.43
C SER A 759 -14.95 11.75 -18.23
N TRP A 760 -15.98 12.59 -18.35
CA TRP A 760 -16.96 12.89 -17.29
C TRP A 760 -18.03 11.79 -17.13
N VAL A 761 -17.59 10.54 -16.98
CA VAL A 761 -18.44 9.34 -16.97
C VAL A 761 -19.32 9.17 -15.72
N ASP A 762 -19.05 9.88 -14.62
CA ASP A 762 -19.85 9.87 -13.38
C ASP A 762 -20.79 11.11 -13.23
N ARG A 763 -21.14 11.77 -14.34
CA ARG A 763 -22.05 12.93 -14.33
C ARG A 763 -23.43 12.54 -13.80
N SER A 764 -23.93 13.28 -12.80
CA SER A 764 -25.25 13.04 -12.21
C SER A 764 -26.37 13.22 -13.22
N GLN A 765 -27.28 12.23 -13.33
CA GLN A 765 -28.45 12.24 -14.25
C GLN A 765 -29.45 13.39 -14.06
N ASN A 766 -29.20 14.31 -13.12
CA ASN A 766 -30.05 15.48 -12.86
C ASN A 766 -29.29 16.82 -13.02
N TRP A 767 -28.06 16.81 -13.52
CA TRP A 767 -27.37 18.05 -13.91
C TRP A 767 -27.98 18.62 -15.21
N PRO A 768 -27.97 19.96 -15.39
CA PRO A 768 -28.45 20.62 -16.60
C PRO A 768 -27.48 20.42 -17.78
N GLY A 769 -27.87 20.89 -18.97
CA GLY A 769 -27.08 20.80 -20.21
C GLY A 769 -27.04 19.41 -20.86
N GLU A 770 -26.78 19.40 -22.16
CA GLU A 770 -26.70 18.18 -22.98
C GLU A 770 -25.25 17.90 -23.43
N TYR A 771 -24.98 16.67 -23.88
CA TYR A 771 -23.65 16.32 -24.40
C TYR A 771 -23.49 16.88 -25.81
N TYR A 772 -22.47 17.71 -26.01
CA TYR A 772 -22.11 18.30 -27.29
C TYR A 772 -20.60 18.19 -27.46
N GLN A 773 -20.14 17.42 -28.44
CA GLN A 773 -18.74 16.98 -28.57
C GLN A 773 -17.69 18.11 -28.63
N TYR A 774 -18.11 19.32 -29.01
CA TYR A 774 -17.24 20.49 -29.13
C TYR A 774 -17.61 21.63 -28.17
N ALA A 775 -18.28 21.32 -27.05
CA ALA A 775 -18.71 22.33 -26.06
C ALA A 775 -17.51 23.15 -25.57
N ARG A 776 -17.58 24.47 -25.78
CA ARG A 776 -16.60 25.44 -25.29
C ARG A 776 -17.10 26.06 -23.99
N ASP A 777 -16.18 26.62 -23.22
CA ASP A 777 -16.43 27.30 -21.95
C ASP A 777 -17.41 26.53 -21.02
N GLN A 778 -17.28 25.19 -21.02
CA GLN A 778 -18.17 24.24 -20.35
C GLN A 778 -18.00 24.24 -18.84
N ASP A 779 -19.10 24.38 -18.11
CA ASP A 779 -19.11 24.48 -16.66
C ASP A 779 -18.90 23.11 -15.98
N ALA A 780 -17.90 23.04 -15.10
CA ALA A 780 -17.61 21.88 -14.26
C ALA A 780 -18.48 21.81 -12.98
N CYS A 781 -19.11 22.91 -12.59
CA CYS A 781 -19.94 23.07 -11.41
C CYS A 781 -21.37 23.62 -11.67
N PRO A 782 -22.17 23.13 -12.65
CA PRO A 782 -23.42 23.73 -13.20
C PRO A 782 -24.67 23.70 -12.28
N THR A 783 -24.45 23.86 -10.98
CA THR A 783 -25.46 24.05 -9.93
C THR A 783 -24.93 24.89 -8.74
N LEU A 784 -23.70 25.38 -8.82
CA LEU A 784 -22.93 26.11 -7.81
C LEU A 784 -22.08 27.22 -8.48
N PRO A 785 -22.57 28.47 -8.51
CA PRO A 785 -21.94 29.52 -9.31
C PRO A 785 -20.52 29.84 -8.84
N GLY A 786 -19.59 29.93 -9.78
CA GLY A 786 -18.17 30.08 -9.55
C GLY A 786 -17.47 31.09 -10.44
N ASN A 787 -16.14 30.98 -10.49
CA ASN A 787 -15.28 31.81 -11.34
C ASN A 787 -13.86 31.24 -11.55
N SER A 788 -13.63 29.95 -11.24
CA SER A 788 -12.38 29.27 -11.57
C SER A 788 -12.18 29.22 -13.09
N TRP A 789 -10.92 29.14 -13.53
CA TRP A 789 -10.56 29.17 -14.95
C TRP A 789 -9.28 28.39 -15.32
N GLN A 790 -8.62 27.73 -14.36
CA GLN A 790 -7.42 26.92 -14.58
C GLN A 790 -7.76 25.45 -14.93
N GLU A 791 -6.88 24.78 -15.67
CA GLU A 791 -6.99 23.35 -16.08
C GLU A 791 -8.36 22.95 -16.68
N ASP A 792 -8.99 23.86 -17.43
CA ASP A 792 -10.33 23.72 -18.01
C ASP A 792 -11.45 23.38 -17.00
N ILE A 793 -11.21 23.63 -15.70
CA ILE A 793 -12.20 23.54 -14.62
C ILE A 793 -12.85 24.92 -14.45
N LEU A 794 -13.75 25.22 -15.37
CA LEU A 794 -14.49 26.47 -15.44
C LEU A 794 -15.74 26.44 -14.54
N GLY A 795 -16.18 27.59 -14.04
CA GLY A 795 -17.45 27.75 -13.31
C GLY A 795 -17.50 27.20 -11.88
N CYS A 796 -16.40 26.69 -11.33
CA CYS A 796 -16.36 26.25 -9.93
C CYS A 796 -16.03 27.38 -8.94
N PRO A 797 -16.46 27.29 -7.67
CA PRO A 797 -16.11 28.26 -6.64
C PRO A 797 -14.60 28.39 -6.44
N ASP A 798 -14.13 29.63 -6.44
CA ASP A 798 -12.74 30.06 -6.21
C ASP A 798 -12.76 31.08 -5.07
N GLY A 799 -12.18 30.69 -3.92
CA GLY A 799 -12.32 31.39 -2.64
C GLY A 799 -11.53 32.70 -2.52
N ASP A 800 -10.46 32.87 -3.29
CA ASP A 800 -9.54 34.01 -3.18
C ASP A 800 -9.21 34.74 -4.50
N GLY A 801 -9.51 34.12 -5.65
CA GLY A 801 -9.49 34.73 -6.97
C GLY A 801 -8.22 34.46 -7.80
N ASP A 802 -7.50 33.37 -7.53
CA ASP A 802 -6.26 33.02 -8.25
C ASP A 802 -6.52 32.23 -9.56
N GLY A 803 -7.68 31.57 -9.66
CA GLY A 803 -8.15 30.82 -10.82
C GLY A 803 -8.32 29.32 -10.63
N TRP A 804 -7.76 28.73 -9.56
CA TRP A 804 -8.02 27.35 -9.19
C TRP A 804 -9.36 27.22 -8.45
N ALA A 805 -9.99 26.05 -8.55
CA ALA A 805 -11.23 25.77 -7.83
C ALA A 805 -10.92 25.35 -6.37
N ASP A 806 -11.78 25.73 -5.43
CA ASP A 806 -11.71 25.47 -3.97
C ASP A 806 -11.40 24.01 -3.56
N PHE A 807 -11.61 23.04 -4.47
CA PHE A 807 -11.41 21.61 -4.24
C PHE A 807 -10.15 21.02 -4.90
N MET A 808 -9.46 21.81 -5.73
CA MET A 808 -8.18 21.47 -6.37
C MET A 808 -7.03 22.33 -5.86
N ASP A 809 -7.36 23.50 -5.28
CA ASP A 809 -6.43 24.39 -4.61
C ASP A 809 -6.09 23.85 -3.20
N ALA A 810 -4.80 23.71 -2.91
CA ALA A 810 -4.29 23.32 -1.60
C ALA A 810 -4.43 24.43 -0.53
N PHE A 811 -4.48 25.70 -0.96
CA PHE A 811 -4.62 26.88 -0.10
C PHE A 811 -5.75 27.85 -0.55
N PRO A 812 -7.06 27.47 -0.49
CA PRO A 812 -8.24 28.25 -0.95
C PRO A 812 -8.56 29.59 -0.23
N ALA A 813 -7.54 30.30 0.19
CA ALA A 813 -7.56 31.55 0.93
C ALA A 813 -6.28 32.40 0.76
N ASP A 814 -5.25 31.93 0.05
CA ASP A 814 -4.06 32.72 -0.33
C ASP A 814 -3.74 32.64 -1.84
N ALA A 815 -4.27 33.60 -2.60
CA ALA A 815 -4.18 33.75 -4.06
C ALA A 815 -2.76 33.97 -4.67
N ASN A 816 -1.71 33.42 -4.04
CA ASN A 816 -0.34 33.38 -4.52
C ASN A 816 0.23 31.95 -4.51
N GLU A 817 -0.48 30.99 -3.89
CA GLU A 817 -0.03 29.64 -3.56
C GLU A 817 -1.22 28.68 -3.79
N TYR A 818 -1.12 27.76 -4.75
CA TYR A 818 -2.23 26.83 -5.08
C TYR A 818 -1.81 25.34 -5.08
N ARG A 819 -0.50 25.09 -5.04
CA ARG A 819 0.10 23.75 -5.15
C ARG A 819 0.92 23.44 -3.90
N ASP A 820 0.70 22.23 -3.42
CA ASP A 820 1.36 21.53 -2.32
C ASP A 820 1.61 20.12 -2.86
N SER A 821 2.74 19.95 -3.56
CA SER A 821 3.02 18.75 -4.36
C SER A 821 3.19 17.47 -3.52
N ASP A 822 3.59 17.60 -2.25
CA ASP A 822 3.80 16.47 -1.33
C ASP A 822 2.79 16.39 -0.17
N GLY A 823 2.02 17.45 0.07
CA GLY A 823 0.89 17.48 1.01
C GLY A 823 1.26 17.82 2.46
N ASP A 824 2.43 18.43 2.71
CA ASP A 824 2.90 18.76 4.06
C ASP A 824 2.24 20.03 4.66
N GLY A 825 1.64 20.87 3.81
CA GLY A 825 1.00 22.14 4.17
C GLY A 825 1.88 23.38 4.01
N ILE A 826 3.03 23.27 3.34
CA ILE A 826 3.85 24.35 2.80
C ILE A 826 3.69 24.36 1.27
N ALA A 827 3.52 25.54 0.67
CA ALA A 827 3.36 25.62 -0.79
C ALA A 827 4.70 25.51 -1.51
N ASP A 828 4.73 24.87 -2.70
CA ASP A 828 5.93 24.64 -3.54
C ASP A 828 6.83 25.88 -3.73
N GLY A 829 6.25 27.09 -3.73
CA GLY A 829 6.98 28.35 -3.89
C GLY A 829 7.83 28.77 -2.67
N TYR A 830 7.63 28.10 -1.54
CA TYR A 830 8.29 28.31 -0.26
C TYR A 830 8.96 27.05 0.30
N ASP A 831 8.68 25.91 -0.32
CA ASP A 831 9.26 24.63 0.02
C ASP A 831 10.66 24.45 -0.58
N ASP A 832 11.63 24.02 0.25
CA ASP A 832 12.97 23.66 -0.20
C ASP A 832 13.04 22.18 -0.68
N CYS A 833 11.98 21.39 -0.46
CA CYS A 833 11.87 19.95 -0.73
C CYS A 833 10.68 19.48 -1.59
N ILE A 834 9.66 20.30 -1.89
CA ILE A 834 8.56 20.22 -2.91
C ILE A 834 7.86 18.85 -3.17
N GLU A 835 8.61 17.78 -3.37
CA GLU A 835 8.16 16.42 -3.70
C GLU A 835 8.32 15.44 -2.52
N VAL A 836 8.72 15.92 -1.32
CA VAL A 836 9.09 15.08 -0.17
C VAL A 836 8.67 15.75 1.15
N ALA A 837 7.43 15.45 1.56
CA ALA A 837 6.76 16.08 2.70
C ALA A 837 7.61 16.09 3.99
N GLY A 838 7.70 17.26 4.63
CA GLY A 838 8.54 17.46 5.79
C GLY A 838 7.90 18.25 6.91
N ASN A 839 8.75 18.82 7.76
CA ASN A 839 8.34 19.74 8.84
C ASN A 839 9.48 20.61 9.40
N SER A 840 10.68 20.56 8.81
CA SER A 840 11.81 21.44 9.16
C SER A 840 11.42 22.92 9.03
N THR A 841 11.96 23.78 9.90
CA THR A 841 11.56 25.20 10.02
C THR A 841 12.69 26.21 10.21
N GLU A 842 13.93 25.80 10.48
CA GLU A 842 15.04 26.71 10.82
C GLU A 842 16.08 26.88 9.70
N ASP A 843 16.27 25.90 8.80
CA ASP A 843 17.28 25.98 7.72
C ASP A 843 16.84 25.56 6.31
N VAL A 844 16.12 24.45 6.16
CA VAL A 844 15.48 24.00 4.90
C VAL A 844 13.98 23.78 5.13
N LEU A 845 13.13 24.72 4.68
CA LEU A 845 11.71 24.73 5.02
C LEU A 845 10.96 23.65 4.21
N GLY A 846 10.06 22.90 4.85
CA GLY A 846 9.30 21.84 4.17
C GLY A 846 10.06 20.53 3.96
N CYS A 847 11.35 20.50 4.30
CA CYS A 847 12.15 19.28 4.24
C CYS A 847 11.95 18.35 5.44
N PRO A 848 12.28 17.04 5.29
CA PRO A 848 12.33 16.09 6.39
C PRO A 848 13.19 16.57 7.57
N ASP A 849 12.60 16.47 8.76
CA ASP A 849 13.22 16.63 10.08
C ASP A 849 12.68 15.46 10.92
N TYR A 850 13.53 14.43 11.11
CA TYR A 850 13.09 13.15 11.63
C TYR A 850 12.80 13.17 13.15
N ASP A 851 13.42 14.08 13.90
CA ASP A 851 13.26 14.16 15.35
C ASP A 851 12.48 15.39 15.88
N GLY A 852 12.18 16.32 14.99
CA GLY A 852 11.25 17.44 15.17
C GLY A 852 11.85 18.61 15.96
N ASP A 853 13.15 18.84 15.84
CA ASP A 853 13.86 19.93 16.54
C ASP A 853 13.89 21.26 15.77
N GLY A 854 13.56 21.20 14.47
CA GLY A 854 13.39 22.32 13.55
C GLY A 854 14.45 22.39 12.45
N TRP A 855 15.52 21.59 12.50
CA TRP A 855 16.59 21.55 11.49
C TRP A 855 16.41 20.33 10.58
N GLY A 856 16.59 20.51 9.27
CA GLY A 856 16.41 19.42 8.31
C GLY A 856 17.52 18.37 8.36
N ASP A 857 17.14 17.11 8.09
CA ASP A 857 18.01 15.93 8.09
C ASP A 857 19.27 16.12 7.20
N PRO A 858 20.44 15.55 7.57
CA PRO A 858 21.76 15.88 7.00
C PRO A 858 21.93 15.59 5.50
N GLU A 859 21.03 14.80 4.92
CA GLU A 859 20.93 14.54 3.49
C GLU A 859 20.62 15.82 2.70
N ILE A 860 19.86 16.75 3.28
CA ILE A 860 19.37 17.98 2.63
C ILE A 860 19.63 19.24 3.49
N GLY A 861 19.33 19.18 4.79
CA GLY A 861 19.55 20.23 5.76
C GLY A 861 20.90 20.14 6.49
N SER A 862 20.99 20.80 7.63
CA SER A 862 22.22 20.97 8.41
C SER A 862 22.30 20.10 9.66
N ASP A 863 21.25 19.34 10.01
CA ASP A 863 21.25 18.55 11.23
C ASP A 863 22.26 17.40 11.15
N TRP A 864 23.30 17.45 11.97
CA TRP A 864 24.32 16.40 12.06
C TRP A 864 23.90 15.18 12.94
N ARG A 865 22.72 15.23 13.57
CA ARG A 865 22.19 14.26 14.55
C ARG A 865 20.67 14.04 14.43
N PRO A 866 20.16 13.54 13.28
CA PRO A 866 18.71 13.34 12.96
C PRO A 866 17.97 12.26 13.79
N LEU A 867 18.41 11.99 15.02
CA LEU A 867 17.83 11.05 15.98
C LEU A 867 17.98 11.56 17.45
N ASP A 868 18.51 12.77 17.66
CA ASP A 868 18.63 13.43 18.98
C ASP A 868 18.17 14.90 18.88
N PRO A 869 16.89 15.22 19.20
CA PRO A 869 16.26 16.55 19.04
C PRO A 869 16.74 17.58 20.06
N THR A 870 17.98 17.41 20.49
CA THR A 870 18.71 18.22 21.43
C THR A 870 20.12 18.55 20.94
N GLN A 871 20.55 18.04 19.79
CA GLN A 871 21.84 18.30 19.16
C GLN A 871 21.66 18.38 17.65
N TRP A 872 21.99 19.51 17.04
CA TRP A 872 21.85 19.71 15.58
C TRP A 872 23.17 20.12 14.89
N SER A 873 24.29 20.13 15.62
CA SER A 873 25.58 20.60 15.07
C SER A 873 26.79 20.07 15.85
N ASP A 874 27.90 19.87 15.14
CA ASP A 874 29.23 19.55 15.66
C ASP A 874 30.25 20.45 14.93
N SER A 875 30.78 21.43 15.66
CA SER A 875 31.68 22.46 15.09
C SER A 875 33.09 21.96 14.77
N ASP A 876 33.55 20.82 15.30
CA ASP A 876 34.93 20.35 15.11
C ASP A 876 35.10 18.90 14.63
N GLY A 877 33.99 18.14 14.54
CA GLY A 877 33.86 16.86 13.86
C GLY A 877 34.26 15.65 14.70
N ASP A 878 34.12 15.73 16.03
CA ASP A 878 34.64 14.73 16.97
C ASP A 878 33.61 13.69 17.46
N GLY A 879 32.32 13.93 17.24
CA GLY A 879 31.25 13.04 17.69
C GLY A 879 30.38 13.57 18.83
N TYR A 880 30.69 14.73 19.43
CA TYR A 880 29.89 15.39 20.47
C TYR A 880 29.22 16.68 19.94
N GLY A 881 28.01 16.96 20.44
CA GLY A 881 27.18 18.04 19.87
C GLY A 881 27.37 19.39 20.57
N ASP A 882 27.30 20.46 19.79
CA ASP A 882 27.54 21.85 20.21
C ASP A 882 26.56 22.37 21.26
N ASN A 883 25.33 21.83 21.36
CA ASN A 883 24.32 22.33 22.28
C ASN A 883 24.62 21.88 23.72
N PRO A 884 24.95 22.79 24.66
CA PRO A 884 25.32 22.44 26.02
C PRO A 884 24.14 21.95 26.88
N GLN A 885 22.93 21.81 26.33
CA GLN A 885 21.75 21.24 27.01
C GLN A 885 21.30 19.89 26.44
N GLY A 886 21.92 19.39 25.37
CA GLY A 886 21.53 18.12 24.75
C GLY A 886 22.10 16.87 25.43
N THR A 887 21.95 15.69 24.81
CA THR A 887 22.29 14.41 25.46
C THR A 887 23.80 14.14 25.54
N THR A 888 24.56 14.56 24.51
CA THR A 888 26.02 14.37 24.38
C THR A 888 26.75 15.72 24.16
N PRO A 889 26.62 16.68 25.08
CA PRO A 889 27.12 18.04 24.89
C PRO A 889 28.66 18.07 24.92
N ASP A 890 29.26 18.62 23.89
CA ASP A 890 30.69 18.85 23.84
C ASP A 890 31.11 19.93 24.86
N SER A 891 32.21 19.66 25.56
CA SER A 891 32.85 20.56 26.50
C SER A 891 33.99 21.39 25.87
N CYS A 892 34.41 21.09 24.63
CA CYS A 892 35.60 21.67 23.99
C CYS A 892 35.38 22.42 22.65
N LEU A 893 34.18 22.42 22.05
CA LEU A 893 33.56 23.13 20.89
C LEU A 893 34.40 23.51 19.65
N THR A 894 35.71 23.35 19.69
CA THR A 894 36.71 23.83 18.70
C THR A 894 38.03 23.04 18.77
N GLU A 895 38.09 21.98 19.57
CA GLU A 895 39.28 21.15 19.84
C GLU A 895 38.90 19.66 19.96
N ALA A 896 38.56 19.07 18.80
CA ALA A 896 38.14 17.69 18.61
C ALA A 896 38.85 16.67 19.53
N GLY A 897 38.04 15.95 20.29
CA GLY A 897 38.45 15.07 21.36
C GLY A 897 37.90 13.65 21.26
N GLN A 898 38.16 12.88 22.32
CA GLN A 898 37.62 11.51 22.48
C GLN A 898 37.23 11.20 23.94
N SER A 899 37.40 12.15 24.87
CA SER A 899 37.03 11.95 26.28
C SER A 899 35.53 11.69 26.43
N PHE A 900 35.17 10.60 27.10
CA PHE A 900 33.78 10.18 27.35
C PHE A 900 33.45 10.02 28.84
N ARG A 901 34.34 10.47 29.75
CA ARG A 901 34.25 10.28 31.21
C ARG A 901 34.51 11.58 31.97
N GLY A 902 34.03 11.63 33.20
CA GLY A 902 34.32 12.75 34.11
C GLY A 902 33.46 14.00 33.93
N ALA A 903 32.42 13.95 33.08
CA ALA A 903 31.57 15.09 32.71
C ALA A 903 32.31 16.24 32.00
N ILE A 904 33.44 15.91 31.37
CA ILE A 904 34.04 16.69 30.29
C ILE A 904 34.05 15.71 29.10
N LEU A 905 33.25 16.02 28.09
CA LEU A 905 33.05 15.24 26.88
C LEU A 905 33.65 16.00 25.68
N GLY A 906 34.03 15.30 24.61
CA GLY A 906 34.57 15.90 23.38
C GLY A 906 35.91 16.65 23.51
N CYS A 907 36.67 16.39 24.56
CA CYS A 907 38.00 16.97 24.75
C CYS A 907 39.12 15.95 24.48
N ILE A 908 40.33 16.45 24.21
CA ILE A 908 41.52 15.62 23.97
C ILE A 908 41.73 14.63 25.13
N ASP A 909 41.85 13.36 24.74
CA ASP A 909 42.30 12.22 25.53
C ASP A 909 43.53 11.63 24.80
N SER A 910 44.72 11.84 25.37
CA SER A 910 46.00 11.53 24.72
C SER A 910 46.38 10.04 24.73
N ASP A 911 45.71 9.19 25.52
CA ASP A 911 46.06 7.77 25.66
C ASP A 911 44.89 6.76 25.53
N GLY A 912 43.66 7.26 25.54
CA GLY A 912 42.44 6.55 25.16
C GLY A 912 41.75 5.80 26.31
N ASP A 913 41.90 6.24 27.55
CA ASP A 913 41.22 5.63 28.72
C ASP A 913 39.81 6.18 29.00
N GLY A 914 39.46 7.27 28.32
CA GLY A 914 38.19 7.96 28.33
C GLY A 914 38.15 9.25 29.15
N TRP A 915 39.21 9.62 29.88
CA TRP A 915 39.28 10.89 30.61
C TRP A 915 40.02 11.96 29.80
N ALA A 916 39.51 13.20 29.81
CA ALA A 916 40.20 14.31 29.16
C ALA A 916 41.55 14.62 29.84
N ASP A 917 42.57 14.97 29.05
CA ASP A 917 43.92 15.40 29.49
C ASP A 917 43.90 16.48 30.60
N SER A 918 42.82 17.27 30.64
CA SER A 918 42.60 18.35 31.61
C SER A 918 42.15 17.87 33.00
N LEU A 919 41.51 16.70 33.09
CA LEU A 919 41.08 16.04 34.33
C LEU A 919 42.05 14.95 34.76
N ASP A 920 42.62 14.23 33.81
CA ASP A 920 43.53 13.12 34.05
C ASP A 920 44.81 13.59 34.79
N LYS A 921 45.35 12.70 35.63
CA LYS A 921 46.62 12.84 36.35
C LYS A 921 47.80 12.17 35.63
N PHE A 922 47.53 11.22 34.73
CA PHE A 922 48.54 10.54 33.92
C PHE A 922 48.15 10.44 32.42
N PRO A 923 48.02 11.56 31.66
CA PRO A 923 47.53 11.59 30.25
C PRO A 923 48.40 10.90 29.18
N ASN A 924 49.23 9.95 29.56
CA ASN A 924 50.12 9.15 28.72
C ASN A 924 50.22 7.69 29.24
N ASP A 925 49.35 7.27 30.17
CA ASP A 925 49.26 5.93 30.78
C ASP A 925 47.78 5.54 30.95
N ASN A 926 47.22 4.96 29.88
CA ASN A 926 45.81 4.59 29.73
C ASN A 926 45.25 3.52 30.70
N THR A 927 45.97 3.31 31.79
CA THR A 927 45.59 2.44 32.88
C THR A 927 45.40 3.20 34.19
N GLN A 928 45.67 4.51 34.24
CA GLN A 928 45.61 5.36 35.44
C GLN A 928 45.10 6.77 35.13
N TRP A 929 43.92 7.14 35.64
CA TRP A 929 43.34 8.47 35.43
C TRP A 929 43.35 9.40 36.66
N ASN A 930 43.58 8.86 37.85
CA ASN A 930 43.45 9.59 39.12
C ASN A 930 44.59 9.27 40.10
N ASP A 931 44.99 10.28 40.86
CA ASP A 931 45.99 10.25 41.93
C ASP A 931 45.41 11.04 43.11
N THR A 932 44.89 10.32 44.11
CA THR A 932 44.13 10.93 45.22
C THR A 932 45.02 11.65 46.24
N ASP A 933 46.28 11.24 46.41
CA ASP A 933 47.18 11.80 47.43
C ASP A 933 48.38 12.61 46.88
N GLY A 934 48.64 12.53 45.58
CA GLY A 934 49.59 13.34 44.83
C GLY A 934 51.03 12.81 44.83
N ASP A 935 51.25 11.51 45.05
CA ASP A 935 52.59 10.91 45.09
C ASP A 935 53.13 10.45 43.72
N GLY A 936 52.26 10.39 42.69
CA GLY A 936 52.60 9.98 41.33
C GLY A 936 52.47 8.48 41.04
N PHE A 937 51.79 7.71 41.90
CA PHE A 937 51.22 6.39 41.59
C PHE A 937 49.70 6.53 41.42
N GLY A 938 49.10 5.71 40.55
CA GLY A 938 47.68 5.88 40.20
C GLY A 938 46.73 5.00 41.02
N ASP A 939 45.53 5.51 41.29
CA ASP A 939 44.54 4.88 42.17
C ASP A 939 43.93 3.58 41.62
N ASN A 940 44.01 3.31 40.31
CA ASN A 940 43.39 2.13 39.70
C ASN A 940 44.21 0.87 40.03
N PRO A 941 43.69 -0.08 40.84
CA PRO A 941 44.45 -1.23 41.32
C PRO A 941 44.85 -2.23 40.21
N ASP A 942 44.15 -2.22 39.08
CA ASP A 942 44.42 -3.08 37.93
C ASP A 942 45.37 -2.40 36.91
N GLY A 943 45.78 -1.15 37.16
CA GLY A 943 46.63 -0.37 36.25
C GLY A 943 48.14 -0.53 36.44
N LEU A 944 48.90 0.03 35.50
CA LEU A 944 50.36 0.10 35.57
C LEU A 944 50.77 0.99 36.75
N ASN A 945 51.76 0.54 37.52
CA ASN A 945 52.24 1.25 38.73
C ASN A 945 51.09 1.69 39.67
N ALA A 946 50.06 0.85 39.83
CA ALA A 946 48.98 1.09 40.77
C ALA A 946 49.50 1.32 42.20
N ASP A 947 48.87 2.24 42.92
CA ASP A 947 49.13 2.45 44.35
C ASP A 947 48.44 1.37 45.21
N GLU A 948 49.21 0.73 46.09
CA GLU A 948 48.67 -0.19 47.10
C GLU A 948 48.03 0.57 48.30
N CYS A 949 48.18 1.89 48.38
CA CYS A 949 47.76 2.78 49.47
C CYS A 949 47.08 4.13 49.07
N PRO A 950 46.04 4.21 48.18
CA PRO A 950 45.53 5.46 47.53
C PRO A 950 45.05 6.66 48.38
N GLU A 951 45.24 6.67 49.71
CA GLU A 951 44.97 7.80 50.60
C GLU A 951 46.24 8.27 51.37
N ILE A 952 47.43 7.71 51.08
CA ILE A 952 48.64 7.83 51.93
C ILE A 952 49.95 7.96 51.12
N ALA A 953 50.24 9.18 50.68
CA ALA A 953 51.36 9.52 49.80
C ALA A 953 52.69 8.83 50.13
N GLY A 954 53.16 8.05 49.15
CA GLY A 954 54.30 7.16 49.22
C GLY A 954 55.64 7.74 48.79
N ILE A 955 56.56 6.81 48.49
CA ILE A 955 57.86 7.10 47.87
C ILE A 955 58.26 5.95 46.94
N GLU A 956 58.90 6.32 45.83
CA GLU A 956 59.44 5.63 44.63
C GLU A 956 60.09 4.21 44.75
N LYS A 957 59.89 3.43 45.83
CA LYS A 957 60.57 2.15 46.09
C LYS A 957 59.74 0.98 46.61
N GLU A 958 58.52 1.19 47.10
CA GLU A 958 57.66 0.12 47.66
C GLU A 958 56.17 0.33 47.30
N ASN A 959 55.87 0.44 46.00
CA ASN A 959 54.50 0.45 45.42
C ASN A 959 53.53 1.42 46.16
N GLY A 960 53.90 2.70 46.27
CA GLY A 960 53.11 3.75 46.94
C GLY A 960 52.95 3.65 48.48
N CYS A 961 53.28 2.54 49.14
CA CYS A 961 53.13 2.42 50.60
C CYS A 961 54.40 2.74 51.44
N GLU A 962 54.25 3.41 52.61
CA GLU A 962 55.37 3.63 53.55
C GLU A 962 55.73 2.37 54.39
N LYS A 963 57.04 2.05 54.40
CA LYS A 963 57.63 0.88 55.08
C LYS A 963 57.50 0.85 56.61
N VAL A 964 56.63 -0.02 57.14
CA VAL A 964 56.56 -0.34 58.59
C VAL A 964 57.66 -1.32 59.02
N ILE A 965 58.75 -0.83 59.60
CA ILE A 965 59.81 -1.67 60.19
C ILE A 965 59.46 -2.06 61.64
N THR A 966 59.41 -3.37 61.93
CA THR A 966 59.22 -3.89 63.30
C THR A 966 60.53 -4.38 63.92
N GLU A 967 61.02 -3.68 64.96
CA GLU A 967 61.86 -4.31 65.99
C GLU A 967 61.50 -3.82 67.40
N SER A 968 61.60 -4.73 68.36
CA SER A 968 61.20 -4.57 69.75
C SER A 968 62.28 -3.89 70.61
N ALA A 969 61.90 -2.93 71.46
CA ALA A 969 62.21 -2.98 72.91
C ALA A 969 61.67 -1.80 73.72
N SER A 970 60.95 -2.13 74.80
CA SER A 970 61.12 -1.56 76.14
C SER A 970 61.08 -0.03 76.36
N SER A 971 60.03 0.35 77.10
CA SER A 971 60.10 1.16 78.33
C SER A 971 60.14 2.70 78.31
N VAL A 972 59.22 3.25 79.11
CA VAL A 972 59.42 4.29 80.14
C VAL A 972 59.18 5.78 79.78
N LEU A 973 58.03 6.25 80.30
CA LEU A 973 57.69 7.61 80.77
C LEU A 973 57.89 8.83 79.84
N LYS A 974 56.77 9.54 79.59
CA LYS A 974 56.38 10.69 80.42
C LYS A 974 54.92 11.14 80.26
N TYR A 975 54.32 11.54 81.38
CA TYR A 975 53.03 12.24 81.51
C TYR A 975 53.21 13.77 81.42
N GLY A 976 52.15 14.48 81.03
CA GLY A 976 51.89 15.89 81.39
C GLY A 976 51.43 16.76 80.21
N GLY A 977 50.29 17.48 80.26
CA GLY A 977 49.26 17.60 81.32
C GLY A 977 47.91 18.03 80.71
N ILE A 978 46.76 17.64 81.28
CA ILE A 978 46.01 18.36 82.32
C ILE A 978 45.66 19.82 81.94
N ALA A 979 44.39 20.05 81.53
CA ALA A 979 43.50 21.12 82.02
C ALA A 979 42.04 20.82 81.56
N VAL A 980 41.11 20.49 82.45
CA VAL A 980 40.14 21.43 83.08
C VAL A 980 39.16 22.07 82.10
N GLY A 981 38.03 21.39 81.87
CA GLY A 981 36.74 21.72 82.51
C GLY A 981 36.10 23.12 82.40
N VAL A 982 34.80 23.09 82.06
CA VAL A 982 33.70 24.01 82.41
C VAL A 982 33.39 25.17 81.43
N ILE A 983 32.06 25.37 81.23
CA ILE A 983 31.27 26.46 80.61
C ILE A 983 30.50 25.95 79.37
N LEU A 984 29.22 25.56 79.50
CA LEU A 984 27.97 26.39 79.50
C LEU A 984 27.63 26.96 78.11
N ILE A 985 26.51 26.62 77.44
CA ILE A 985 25.05 26.77 77.73
C ILE A 985 24.42 27.89 76.86
N THR A 986 23.20 27.64 76.35
CA THR A 986 22.22 28.57 75.69
C THR A 986 22.67 29.23 74.38
N ILE A 987 21.93 29.11 73.27
CA ILE A 987 20.54 29.56 73.02
C ILE A 987 20.38 31.08 73.20
N ILE A 988 20.23 31.79 72.09
CA ILE A 988 19.21 32.82 71.81
C ILE A 988 19.46 33.17 70.33
N SER A 989 18.67 32.62 69.42
CA SER A 989 17.38 33.18 69.01
C SER A 989 17.54 34.53 68.30
N LEU A 990 17.10 34.55 67.05
CA LEU A 990 16.30 35.63 66.49
C LEU A 990 16.95 37.03 66.45
N LEU A 991 17.29 37.44 65.22
CA LEU A 991 16.93 38.70 64.54
C LEU A 991 18.11 39.57 64.09
N LEU A 992 18.26 39.62 62.76
CA LEU A 992 18.20 40.91 62.07
C LEU A 992 16.93 40.96 61.20
N ILE A 993 15.84 41.43 61.79
CA ILE A 993 14.75 42.09 61.03
C ILE A 993 15.13 43.55 60.90
N SER A 994 14.99 44.14 59.70
CA SER A 994 14.42 45.49 59.50
C SER A 994 14.45 45.88 58.01
N LYS A 995 13.39 46.39 57.36
CA LYS A 995 11.93 46.50 57.66
C LYS A 995 11.24 47.22 56.48
N PHE A 996 9.90 47.30 56.50
CA PHE A 996 9.02 48.32 55.86
C PHE A 996 8.69 48.18 54.36
N ARG A 997 7.44 48.38 53.88
CA ARG A 997 6.14 48.63 54.58
C ARG A 997 4.88 48.45 53.69
N ASN A 998 3.80 48.02 54.33
CA ASN A 998 2.39 47.91 53.90
C ASN A 998 1.78 49.04 53.04
N SER A 999 0.69 48.68 52.34
CA SER A 999 -0.61 49.37 52.45
C SER A 999 -1.78 48.35 52.59
N LYS A 1000 -2.99 48.81 52.94
CA LYS A 1000 -4.20 47.98 53.27
C LYS A 1000 -5.43 48.49 52.50
N SER A 1001 -6.35 47.58 52.13
CA SER A 1001 -7.83 47.67 52.23
C SER A 1001 -8.48 46.71 51.22
N GLY A 1002 -9.59 46.01 51.47
CA GLY A 1002 -10.44 45.87 52.67
C GLY A 1002 -11.77 45.17 52.29
N ASP A 1003 -12.43 44.52 53.27
CA ASP A 1003 -13.87 44.16 53.37
C ASP A 1003 -14.53 43.37 52.19
N ASP A 1004 -15.38 42.34 52.28
CA ASP A 1004 -16.10 41.52 53.29
C ASP A 1004 -16.97 40.52 52.45
N TRP A 1005 -17.58 39.43 52.92
CA TRP A 1005 -18.99 39.32 53.38
C TRP A 1005 -19.33 37.83 53.71
N ILE A 1006 -20.56 37.55 54.19
CA ILE A 1006 -21.03 36.28 54.80
C ILE A 1006 -22.46 35.98 54.21
N GLU A 1007 -22.98 34.76 53.95
CA GLU A 1007 -23.25 33.67 54.90
C GLU A 1007 -23.77 32.30 54.29
N LYS A 1008 -23.29 31.13 54.82
CA LYS A 1008 -23.90 29.76 54.99
C LYS A 1008 -24.77 29.03 53.92
N SER A 1009 -24.50 27.71 53.83
CA SER A 1009 -25.40 26.53 54.00
C SER A 1009 -26.34 25.96 52.91
N ALA A 1010 -26.40 24.60 52.93
CA ALA A 1010 -27.59 23.70 52.88
C ALA A 1010 -27.78 22.78 51.65
N LEU A 1011 -27.88 21.47 51.93
CA LEU A 1011 -28.61 20.42 51.18
C LEU A 1011 -30.14 20.57 51.43
N PRO A 1012 -31.10 19.83 50.82
CA PRO A 1012 -31.10 18.75 49.78
C PRO A 1012 -32.11 19.14 48.62
N PRO A 1013 -32.87 18.28 47.85
CA PRO A 1013 -32.98 16.81 47.81
C PRO A 1013 -33.13 16.08 46.43
N ILE A 1014 -33.10 14.75 46.56
CA ILE A 1014 -33.48 13.65 45.66
C ILE A 1014 -34.88 13.79 45.02
N PRO A 1015 -35.08 13.27 43.78
CA PRO A 1015 -36.25 12.45 43.45
C PRO A 1015 -35.90 10.95 43.31
N ASN A 1016 -36.75 10.10 43.88
CA ASN A 1016 -36.62 8.65 43.91
C ASN A 1016 -37.85 8.05 43.22
N MET A 1017 -37.65 7.11 42.28
CA MET A 1017 -38.71 6.19 41.87
C MET A 1017 -38.36 4.76 42.28
N ASN A 1018 -39.06 4.31 43.31
CA ASN A 1018 -38.92 3.01 43.94
C ASN A 1018 -39.96 2.04 43.37
N ALA A 1019 -39.55 0.88 42.87
CA ALA A 1019 -40.44 -0.26 42.63
C ALA A 1019 -39.75 -1.62 42.97
N LYS A 1020 -39.78 -1.97 44.26
CA LYS A 1020 -39.75 -3.36 44.76
C LYS A 1020 -41.05 -4.08 44.36
N LEU A 1021 -41.21 -5.41 44.28
CA LEU A 1021 -40.38 -6.60 44.53
C LEU A 1021 -41.17 -7.81 43.98
N THR A 1022 -40.52 -8.84 43.41
CA THR A 1022 -40.94 -10.25 43.61
C THR A 1022 -39.74 -11.18 43.46
N SER A 1023 -39.81 -12.32 44.14
CA SER A 1023 -38.67 -13.20 44.43
C SER A 1023 -38.72 -14.53 43.68
N ALA A 1024 -37.53 -15.07 43.40
CA ALA A 1024 -37.20 -16.49 43.25
C ALA A 1024 -37.92 -17.27 42.13
N ASP A 1025 -37.13 -17.80 41.20
CA ASP A 1025 -36.68 -19.19 41.40
C ASP A 1025 -35.30 -19.45 40.81
N SER A 1026 -34.67 -20.55 41.22
CA SER A 1026 -33.31 -20.94 40.82
C SER A 1026 -33.36 -21.85 39.58
N LEU A 1027 -32.38 -21.75 38.67
CA LEU A 1027 -31.80 -22.90 37.95
C LEU A 1027 -30.54 -22.52 37.17
N MET A 1028 -29.57 -23.43 37.18
CA MET A 1028 -28.23 -23.31 36.59
C MET A 1028 -28.23 -22.96 35.09
N ALA A 1029 -27.27 -22.14 34.67
CA ALA A 1029 -26.69 -22.19 33.34
C ALA A 1029 -25.16 -22.06 33.48
N GLN A 1030 -24.45 -23.16 33.24
CA GLN A 1030 -22.99 -23.14 33.08
C GLN A 1030 -22.72 -22.84 31.60
N SER A 1031 -21.98 -21.77 31.28
CA SER A 1031 -21.41 -21.58 29.95
C SER A 1031 -20.00 -22.19 29.91
N SER A 1032 -19.83 -23.19 29.06
CA SER A 1032 -18.62 -23.99 28.94
C SER A 1032 -17.62 -23.34 27.98
N ALA A 1033 -16.65 -22.61 28.52
CA ALA A 1033 -15.41 -22.28 27.81
C ALA A 1033 -14.53 -23.56 27.73
N SER A 1034 -14.75 -24.39 26.71
CA SER A 1034 -13.94 -25.59 26.42
C SER A 1034 -14.38 -26.32 25.12
N ILE A 1035 -14.47 -25.63 23.96
CA ILE A 1035 -14.69 -26.28 22.65
C ILE A 1035 -14.01 -25.50 21.50
N TYR A 1036 -12.69 -25.47 21.42
CA TYR A 1036 -11.96 -25.07 20.19
C TYR A 1036 -10.64 -25.84 19.97
N GLU A 1037 -10.51 -27.03 20.54
CA GLU A 1037 -9.29 -27.86 20.45
C GLU A 1037 -9.61 -29.36 20.26
N SER A 1038 -10.78 -29.69 19.72
CA SER A 1038 -11.12 -31.08 19.36
C SER A 1038 -12.25 -31.17 18.32
N GLN A 1039 -11.91 -31.40 17.04
CA GLN A 1039 -12.70 -32.19 16.08
C GLN A 1039 -11.82 -32.57 14.86
N LEU A 1040 -10.88 -33.51 15.04
CA LEU A 1040 -10.41 -34.36 13.94
C LEU A 1040 -10.54 -35.83 14.36
N SER A 1041 -11.10 -36.65 13.46
CA SER A 1041 -11.61 -38.03 13.64
C SER A 1041 -13.09 -38.10 14.12
N THR A 1042 -14.03 -38.83 13.50
CA THR A 1042 -14.00 -40.16 12.84
C THR A 1042 -15.16 -40.29 11.79
N PRO A 1043 -15.61 -41.46 11.23
CA PRO A 1043 -15.55 -41.69 9.78
C PRO A 1043 -16.91 -41.86 9.06
N VAL A 1044 -16.87 -41.89 7.71
CA VAL A 1044 -18.02 -41.92 6.79
C VAL A 1044 -18.89 -43.20 6.87
N GLN A 1045 -20.21 -43.03 6.97
CA GLN A 1045 -21.24 -44.01 6.57
C GLN A 1045 -22.49 -43.31 5.98
N TYR A 1046 -22.81 -43.59 4.71
CA TYR A 1046 -24.10 -43.31 4.04
C TYR A 1046 -24.74 -44.66 3.64
N PRO A 1047 -26.03 -44.74 3.22
CA PRO A 1047 -27.25 -44.05 3.70
C PRO A 1047 -28.44 -45.05 3.88
N ASP A 1048 -29.61 -44.62 4.41
CA ASP A 1048 -30.94 -44.99 3.81
C ASP A 1048 -32.11 -44.10 4.30
N LEU A 1049 -33.17 -44.06 3.49
CA LEU A 1049 -34.36 -43.20 3.47
C LEU A 1049 -35.40 -43.44 4.59
N ALA A 1050 -36.04 -42.35 5.09
CA ALA A 1050 -37.51 -42.27 5.27
C ALA A 1050 -38.07 -40.89 5.71
N ASN A 1051 -38.92 -40.29 4.85
CA ASN A 1051 -40.07 -39.42 5.16
C ASN A 1051 -39.91 -38.02 5.80
N LEU A 1052 -39.92 -36.99 4.93
CA LEU A 1052 -40.99 -35.96 4.78
C LEU A 1052 -41.54 -35.28 6.06
N ALA A 1053 -41.60 -33.94 6.16
CA ALA A 1053 -42.15 -33.01 5.16
C ALA A 1053 -41.83 -31.52 5.47
N GLY A 1054 -41.76 -30.65 4.43
CA GLY A 1054 -41.76 -29.19 4.60
C GLY A 1054 -41.16 -28.38 3.44
N ASN A 1055 -41.83 -28.33 2.27
CA ASN A 1055 -41.36 -27.54 1.12
C ASN A 1055 -41.36 -26.02 1.39
N GLN A 1056 -40.31 -25.34 0.90
CA GLN A 1056 -40.47 -24.29 -0.12
C GLN A 1056 -39.47 -24.58 -1.26
N GLN A 1057 -39.87 -24.36 -2.52
CA GLN A 1057 -39.05 -24.67 -3.69
C GLN A 1057 -38.26 -23.43 -4.13
N VAL A 1058 -36.95 -23.59 -4.30
CA VAL A 1058 -36.17 -22.77 -5.24
C VAL A 1058 -36.34 -23.40 -6.62
N VAL A 1059 -36.63 -22.59 -7.64
CA VAL A 1059 -36.78 -23.03 -9.02
C VAL A 1059 -35.44 -22.84 -9.73
N SER A 1060 -34.78 -23.93 -10.12
CA SER A 1060 -33.60 -23.89 -10.97
C SER A 1060 -33.97 -23.37 -12.36
N GLN A 1061 -33.23 -22.37 -12.86
CA GLN A 1061 -33.41 -21.87 -14.23
C GLN A 1061 -33.08 -22.97 -15.26
N PRO A 1062 -33.77 -23.01 -16.42
CA PRO A 1062 -33.43 -23.95 -17.49
C PRO A 1062 -32.08 -23.63 -18.12
N THR A 1063 -31.26 -24.64 -18.34
CA THR A 1063 -29.97 -24.57 -19.04
C THR A 1063 -30.12 -24.88 -20.53
N VAL A 1064 -29.23 -24.35 -21.37
CA VAL A 1064 -29.22 -24.66 -22.82
C VAL A 1064 -28.76 -26.10 -23.05
N VAL A 1065 -29.52 -26.86 -23.84
CA VAL A 1065 -29.23 -28.26 -24.20
C VAL A 1065 -28.64 -28.36 -25.61
N GLN A 1066 -29.11 -27.54 -26.55
CA GLN A 1066 -28.61 -27.54 -27.93
C GLN A 1066 -28.90 -26.20 -28.62
N GLN A 1067 -27.97 -25.72 -29.45
CA GLN A 1067 -28.16 -24.57 -30.35
C GLN A 1067 -28.02 -25.01 -31.81
N TRP A 1068 -28.79 -24.43 -32.73
CA TRP A 1068 -28.67 -24.64 -34.18
C TRP A 1068 -29.24 -23.47 -34.98
N THR A 1069 -28.83 -23.34 -36.24
CA THR A 1069 -29.40 -22.35 -37.18
C THR A 1069 -30.29 -23.07 -38.20
N ASP A 1070 -31.43 -22.48 -38.56
CA ASP A 1070 -32.36 -23.06 -39.55
C ASP A 1070 -32.00 -22.69 -41.00
N ALA A 1071 -32.72 -23.29 -41.96
CA ALA A 1071 -32.46 -23.08 -43.39
C ALA A 1071 -32.82 -21.67 -43.92
N ASN A 1072 -33.39 -20.80 -43.08
CA ASN A 1072 -33.66 -19.40 -43.37
C ASN A 1072 -32.69 -18.46 -42.64
N GLY A 1073 -31.71 -18.98 -41.89
CA GLY A 1073 -30.70 -18.21 -41.16
C GLY A 1073 -31.04 -17.86 -39.71
N ASN A 1074 -32.19 -18.26 -39.17
CA ASN A 1074 -32.54 -17.94 -37.78
C ASN A 1074 -31.85 -18.90 -36.80
N THR A 1075 -31.34 -18.37 -35.68
CA THR A 1075 -30.68 -19.16 -34.64
C THR A 1075 -31.67 -19.58 -33.55
N TRP A 1076 -31.62 -20.85 -33.15
CA TRP A 1076 -32.53 -21.50 -32.20
C TRP A 1076 -31.75 -22.17 -31.06
N ARG A 1077 -32.33 -22.19 -29.85
CA ARG A 1077 -31.83 -22.91 -28.67
C ARG A 1077 -32.92 -23.77 -28.06
N SER A 1078 -32.62 -25.02 -27.68
CA SER A 1078 -33.48 -25.84 -26.83
C SER A 1078 -32.99 -25.82 -25.38
N MET A 1079 -33.93 -25.79 -24.44
CA MET A 1079 -33.67 -25.64 -23.01
C MET A 1079 -33.95 -26.97 -22.27
N SER A 1080 -33.38 -27.15 -21.07
CA SER A 1080 -33.53 -28.38 -20.28
C SER A 1080 -34.93 -28.58 -19.70
N ASP A 1081 -35.80 -27.56 -19.73
CA ASP A 1081 -37.24 -27.66 -19.48
C ASP A 1081 -38.05 -28.18 -20.69
N GLY A 1082 -37.40 -28.38 -21.84
CA GLY A 1082 -38.00 -28.80 -23.10
C GLY A 1082 -38.59 -27.67 -23.94
N SER A 1083 -38.45 -26.40 -23.54
CA SER A 1083 -38.83 -25.26 -24.37
C SER A 1083 -37.78 -24.95 -25.45
N THR A 1084 -38.20 -24.23 -26.49
CA THR A 1084 -37.32 -23.80 -27.58
C THR A 1084 -37.42 -22.28 -27.75
N LEU A 1085 -36.28 -21.63 -27.86
CA LEU A 1085 -36.11 -20.19 -28.05
C LEU A 1085 -35.55 -19.93 -29.45
N TRP A 1086 -35.83 -18.77 -30.03
CA TRP A 1086 -35.19 -18.29 -31.25
C TRP A 1086 -34.73 -16.85 -31.09
N TRP A 1087 -33.60 -16.51 -31.73
CA TRP A 1087 -33.00 -15.18 -31.66
C TRP A 1087 -33.64 -14.25 -32.68
N ASN A 1088 -34.15 -13.10 -32.23
CA ASN A 1088 -34.80 -12.11 -33.10
C ASN A 1088 -33.86 -10.96 -33.56
N GLY A 1089 -32.61 -10.95 -33.09
CA GLY A 1089 -31.66 -9.84 -33.27
C GLY A 1089 -31.18 -9.23 -31.95
N SER A 1090 -32.02 -9.19 -30.92
CA SER A 1090 -31.71 -8.57 -29.62
C SER A 1090 -32.03 -9.44 -28.38
N ASP A 1091 -32.95 -10.41 -28.48
CA ASP A 1091 -33.33 -11.28 -27.35
C ASP A 1091 -33.83 -12.67 -27.80
N TRP A 1092 -33.81 -13.64 -26.86
CA TRP A 1092 -34.25 -15.03 -27.06
C TRP A 1092 -35.76 -15.20 -26.86
N GLN A 1093 -36.50 -15.15 -27.96
CA GLN A 1093 -37.95 -15.26 -27.96
C GLN A 1093 -38.43 -16.71 -27.86
N ARG A 1094 -39.34 -17.00 -26.92
CA ARG A 1094 -39.90 -18.34 -26.74
C ARG A 1094 -40.83 -18.73 -27.88
N ALA A 1095 -40.49 -19.77 -28.62
CA ALA A 1095 -41.35 -20.32 -29.66
C ALA A 1095 -42.53 -21.07 -29.03
N GLY A 1096 -43.75 -20.70 -29.45
CA GLY A 1096 -45.02 -21.18 -28.86
C GLY A 1096 -45.52 -22.53 -29.36
#